data_AF-A0A7I7R7K7-F1
#
_entry.id   AF-A0A7I7R7K7-F1
#
_cell.length_a   1.000
_cell.length_b   1.000
_cell.length_c   1.000
_cell.angle_alpha   90.00
_cell.angle_beta   90.00
_cell.angle_gamma   90.00
#
_symmetry.space_group_name_H-M   'P 1'
#
loop_
_entity.id
_entity.type
_entity.pdbx_description
1 polymer ?
#
loop_
_entity_poly.entity_id
_entity_poly.type
_entity_poly.pdbx_seq_one_letter_code
_entity_poly.pdbx_strand_id
1 'polypeptide(L)'
;MANRLAASASPYLRQHADNPVDWWEWTPEALAQAAERDVPILLSVGYAACHWCHVMAHGAFEDPEVAAAMNAGFVCIKVDREERPDIDAIYMTATQALTGSGGWPMTCFLTPDGRPFYCGTYYPKDAFLKLLSAITATWDESRGEVEEASDNIAAELRSMAGGPPAGGPPIDAELCDTSVAAVLRAEDSSHGGFGAAPKFPPSALMEALLRHHERTSAPGALQAVARAGAAMARGGIYDQLAGGFARYSVDAAWVVPHFEKMLYDNALLLRAYAHWARRTGDPLAARVTAQTARFLLTELCDAGMFISSLDADADGQEGLTYVWTPAELIEVLGEDDGHWAAEVFGVSVSGTFESGSSVLQLPTDPDDPQRFDRVRQRLLAARRSRPQPGRDDKVVTAWNGLAITGLTEAAVALEDPSLTAAAQECAEKLLDLHLVDGRLRRASLGGRVGDSAATLEDYGALATALLSVYQFSGEQHLLDAGTGLLDVALAHFADPETPGHWFDTADDAEALVLRPSDPTDGATPSGAALITEALLTAAHLVPADRSERYGQAATDSLSAHAALLDRAPRSAGHWLGVAEACVRGPLQIAVACAGPDSALLAQARRLAPGGTIVVGGPADSSELLMGRGRVNGADAAYICRGQVCDLPVRSAAELAAALGVPADSASV
;
A
#
# COMPACT_ATOMS: atom_id res chain seq x y z
N MET A 1 18.50 10.24 32.83
CA MET A 1 18.62 8.82 32.44
C MET A 1 18.58 8.79 30.93
N ALA A 2 19.34 7.90 30.27
CA ALA A 2 19.20 7.75 28.82
C ALA A 2 17.83 7.13 28.53
N ASN A 3 17.07 7.72 27.60
CA ASN A 3 15.76 7.22 27.20
C ASN A 3 15.91 5.81 26.59
N ARG A 4 14.98 4.90 26.88
CA ARG A 4 15.03 3.50 26.43
C ARG A 4 15.00 3.40 24.90
N LEU A 5 14.34 4.34 24.23
CA LEU A 5 14.19 4.34 22.77
C LEU A 5 15.53 4.48 22.01
N ALA A 6 16.61 4.92 22.66
CA ALA A 6 17.93 5.04 22.04
C ALA A 6 18.47 3.70 21.48
N ALA A 7 17.99 2.56 22.02
CA ALA A 7 18.37 1.23 21.58
C ALA A 7 17.42 0.60 20.55
N SER A 8 16.30 1.26 20.21
CA SER A 8 15.28 0.70 19.33
C SER A 8 15.79 0.52 17.90
N ALA A 9 15.30 -0.52 17.22
CA ALA A 9 15.55 -0.74 15.79
C ALA A 9 14.77 0.25 14.91
N SER A 10 13.67 0.81 15.40
CA SER A 10 12.84 1.77 14.68
C SER A 10 13.56 3.13 14.56
N PRO A 11 13.73 3.67 13.34
CA PRO A 11 14.15 5.06 13.14
C PRO A 11 13.20 6.05 13.83
N TYR A 12 11.88 5.84 13.73
CA TYR A 12 10.87 6.69 14.36
C TYR A 12 11.03 6.76 15.88
N LEU A 13 11.19 5.61 16.56
CA LEU A 13 11.36 5.61 18.01
C LEU A 13 12.66 6.31 18.43
N ARG A 14 13.74 6.13 17.67
CA ARG A 14 15.02 6.80 17.94
C ARG A 14 14.95 8.32 17.77
N GLN A 15 14.06 8.86 16.94
CA GLN A 15 13.83 10.31 16.85
C GLN A 15 13.40 10.92 18.20
N HIS A 16 12.84 10.12 19.11
CA HIS A 16 12.37 10.57 20.41
C HIS A 16 13.30 10.19 21.57
N ALA A 17 14.50 9.67 21.28
CA ALA A 17 15.45 9.21 22.29
C ALA A 17 16.01 10.35 23.18
N ASP A 18 15.96 11.60 22.72
CA ASP A 18 16.42 12.76 23.48
C ASP A 18 15.28 13.54 24.15
N ASN A 19 14.02 13.09 23.99
CA ASN A 19 12.88 13.74 24.62
C ASN A 19 12.96 13.62 26.17
N PRO A 20 12.54 14.65 26.91
CA PRO A 20 12.49 14.61 28.38
C PRO A 20 11.43 13.64 28.94
N VAL A 21 10.49 13.17 28.09
CA VAL A 21 9.53 12.11 28.44
C VAL A 21 10.24 10.77 28.59
N ASP A 22 9.94 10.02 29.66
CA ASP A 22 10.46 8.68 29.93
C ASP A 22 9.73 7.63 29.08
N TRP A 23 10.03 7.62 27.77
CA TRP A 23 9.38 6.72 26.84
C TRP A 23 9.79 5.26 27.03
N TRP A 24 8.79 4.40 26.86
CA TRP A 24 8.91 2.95 26.73
C TRP A 24 8.49 2.51 25.32
N GLU A 25 9.06 1.40 24.87
CA GLU A 25 8.45 0.61 23.79
C GLU A 25 7.29 -0.22 24.35
N TRP A 26 6.37 -0.65 23.50
CA TRP A 26 5.31 -1.57 23.90
C TRP A 26 5.92 -2.92 24.29
N THR A 27 5.95 -3.20 25.59
CA THR A 27 6.59 -4.39 26.15
C THR A 27 5.83 -4.85 27.40
N PRO A 28 5.82 -6.16 27.72
CA PRO A 28 5.26 -6.67 28.97
C PRO A 28 5.78 -5.94 30.21
N GLU A 29 7.06 -5.53 30.20
CA GLU A 29 7.68 -4.75 31.27
C GLU A 29 7.07 -3.36 31.43
N ALA A 30 6.72 -2.67 30.34
CA ALA A 30 6.03 -1.38 30.39
C ALA A 30 4.63 -1.49 31.00
N LEU A 31 3.87 -2.53 30.61
CA LEU A 31 2.55 -2.80 31.17
C LEU A 31 2.63 -3.16 32.66
N ALA A 32 3.60 -4.02 33.03
CA ALA A 32 3.86 -4.36 34.43
C ALA A 32 4.26 -3.13 35.26
N GLN A 33 5.05 -2.22 34.67
CA GLN A 33 5.44 -0.98 35.34
C GLN A 33 4.24 -0.06 35.60
N ALA A 34 3.27 0.00 34.68
CA ALA A 34 2.04 0.76 34.85
C ALA A 34 1.19 0.17 35.99
N ALA A 35 1.11 -1.17 36.05
CA ALA A 35 0.40 -1.88 37.11
C ALA A 35 1.07 -1.72 38.48
N GLU A 36 2.41 -1.79 38.56
CA GLU A 36 3.15 -1.60 39.81
C GLU A 36 3.00 -0.18 40.37
N ARG A 37 3.01 0.82 39.48
CA ARG A 37 2.82 2.24 39.85
C ARG A 37 1.35 2.61 40.10
N ASP A 38 0.41 1.75 39.70
CA ASP A 38 -1.03 2.03 39.66
C ASP A 38 -1.38 3.34 38.94
N VAL A 39 -0.78 3.53 37.76
CA VAL A 39 -1.02 4.69 36.89
C VAL A 39 -1.47 4.25 35.50
N PRO A 40 -2.26 5.06 34.78
CA PRO A 40 -2.64 4.76 33.41
C PRO A 40 -1.44 4.78 32.46
N ILE A 41 -1.62 4.13 31.31
CA ILE A 41 -0.68 4.19 30.19
C ILE A 41 -1.07 5.37 29.28
N LEU A 42 -0.09 6.15 28.87
CA LEU A 42 -0.23 7.11 27.76
C LEU A 42 0.45 6.51 26.54
N LEU A 43 -0.34 6.03 25.59
CA LEU A 43 0.12 5.47 24.33
C LEU A 43 0.16 6.56 23.25
N SER A 44 1.31 6.69 22.58
CA SER A 44 1.45 7.52 21.39
C SER A 44 1.93 6.69 20.20
N VAL A 45 1.14 6.65 19.12
CA VAL A 45 1.44 5.90 17.89
C VAL A 45 1.68 6.85 16.72
N GLY A 46 2.72 6.58 15.93
CA GLY A 46 3.08 7.35 14.73
C GLY A 46 4.11 6.62 13.87
N TYR A 47 4.74 7.33 12.93
CA TYR A 47 5.77 6.82 12.03
C TYR A 47 6.70 7.96 11.58
N ALA A 48 7.85 7.62 10.97
CA ALA A 48 8.96 8.54 10.78
C ALA A 48 8.66 9.74 9.87
N ALA A 49 7.89 9.55 8.80
CA ALA A 49 7.59 10.58 7.80
C ALA A 49 6.36 11.47 8.14
N CYS A 50 5.77 11.28 9.33
CA CYS A 50 4.52 11.91 9.74
C CYS A 50 4.75 13.35 10.24
N HIS A 51 4.36 14.36 9.44
CA HIS A 51 4.47 15.78 9.82
C HIS A 51 3.81 16.11 11.17
N TRP A 52 2.55 15.74 11.36
CA TRP A 52 1.83 16.03 12.62
C TRP A 52 2.45 15.35 13.84
N CYS A 53 3.15 14.24 13.63
CA CYS A 53 3.87 13.55 14.69
C CYS A 53 5.08 14.37 15.15
N HIS A 54 5.81 15.01 14.22
CA HIS A 54 6.87 15.97 14.54
C HIS A 54 6.32 17.23 15.21
N VAL A 55 5.22 17.78 14.69
CA VAL A 55 4.55 18.95 15.30
C VAL A 55 4.18 18.68 16.75
N MET A 56 3.61 17.52 17.06
CA MET A 56 3.29 17.15 18.44
C MET A 56 4.54 16.92 19.29
N ALA A 57 5.60 16.34 18.71
CA ALA A 57 6.85 16.13 19.41
C ALA A 57 7.50 17.45 19.84
N HIS A 58 7.72 18.36 18.90
CA HIS A 58 8.30 19.67 19.18
C HIS A 58 7.38 20.55 20.03
N GLY A 59 6.08 20.52 19.76
CA GLY A 59 5.11 21.36 20.46
C GLY A 59 4.76 20.91 21.87
N ALA A 60 4.92 19.61 22.19
CA ALA A 60 4.50 19.05 23.47
C ALA A 60 5.54 18.11 24.10
N PHE A 61 6.00 17.07 23.41
CA PHE A 61 6.84 16.03 24.05
C PHE A 61 8.26 16.49 24.41
N GLU A 62 8.78 17.52 23.74
CA GLU A 62 10.07 18.15 24.06
C GLU A 62 9.98 19.19 25.17
N ASP A 63 8.78 19.61 25.54
CA ASP A 63 8.57 20.62 26.56
C ASP A 63 8.75 20.02 27.98
N PRO A 64 9.66 20.55 28.81
CA PRO A 64 9.94 19.98 30.13
C PRO A 64 8.74 19.97 31.10
N GLU A 65 7.80 20.91 30.97
CA GLU A 65 6.61 20.99 31.83
C GLU A 65 5.64 19.87 31.47
N VAL A 66 5.39 19.67 30.18
CA VAL A 66 4.56 18.57 29.67
C VAL A 66 5.18 17.22 30.04
N ALA A 67 6.48 17.06 29.82
CA ALA A 67 7.18 15.82 30.14
C ALA A 67 7.16 15.50 31.63
N ALA A 68 7.29 16.51 32.51
CA ALA A 68 7.16 16.30 33.94
C ALA A 68 5.76 15.80 34.34
N ALA A 69 4.71 16.38 33.74
CA ALA A 69 3.33 15.93 33.97
C ALA A 69 3.09 14.50 33.47
N MET A 70 3.59 14.18 32.27
CA MET A 70 3.52 12.85 31.68
C MET A 70 4.24 11.80 32.54
N ASN A 71 5.51 12.05 32.89
CA ASN A 71 6.33 11.10 33.64
C ASN A 71 5.77 10.85 35.06
N ALA A 72 5.16 11.86 35.68
CA ALA A 72 4.56 11.73 37.00
C ALA A 72 3.27 10.90 36.98
N GLY A 73 2.36 11.19 36.04
CA GLY A 73 1.02 10.61 36.02
C GLY A 73 0.86 9.34 35.20
N PHE A 74 1.85 8.96 34.37
CA PHE A 74 1.67 7.91 33.37
C PHE A 74 2.91 7.03 33.21
N VAL A 75 2.69 5.84 32.64
CA VAL A 75 3.72 5.14 31.87
C VAL A 75 3.53 5.49 30.40
N CYS A 76 4.52 6.17 29.82
CA CYS A 76 4.45 6.68 28.45
C CYS A 76 5.01 5.66 27.48
N ILE A 77 4.19 5.15 26.56
CA ILE A 77 4.57 4.16 25.56
C ILE A 77 4.53 4.81 24.17
N LYS A 78 5.61 4.65 23.41
CA LYS A 78 5.75 5.12 22.02
C LYS A 78 5.78 3.91 21.08
N VAL A 79 4.99 3.97 20.01
CA VAL A 79 4.87 2.86 19.04
C VAL A 79 5.04 3.37 17.61
N ASP A 80 5.88 2.67 16.87
CA ASP A 80 6.00 2.81 15.41
C ASP A 80 4.96 1.90 14.74
N ARG A 81 3.97 2.51 14.07
CA ARG A 81 2.89 1.77 13.38
C ARG A 81 3.40 0.90 12.24
N GLU A 82 4.55 1.23 11.66
CA GLU A 82 5.10 0.45 10.55
C GLU A 82 5.70 -0.86 11.05
N GLU A 83 6.16 -0.90 12.32
CA GLU A 83 6.65 -2.11 12.97
C GLU A 83 5.55 -2.86 13.74
N ARG A 84 4.59 -2.13 14.32
CA ARG A 84 3.47 -2.66 15.11
C ARG A 84 2.11 -2.19 14.58
N PRO A 85 1.74 -2.58 13.35
CA PRO A 85 0.43 -2.24 12.77
C PRO A 85 -0.73 -2.91 13.53
N ASP A 86 -0.45 -3.99 14.25
CA ASP A 86 -1.38 -4.69 15.13
C ASP A 86 -1.87 -3.81 16.27
N ILE A 87 -0.95 -3.12 16.94
CA ILE A 87 -1.27 -2.13 17.98
C ILE A 87 -1.98 -0.93 17.34
N ASP A 88 -1.44 -0.41 16.23
CA ASP A 88 -2.03 0.71 15.50
C ASP A 88 -3.50 0.45 15.14
N ALA A 89 -3.82 -0.72 14.58
CA ALA A 89 -5.17 -1.11 14.19
C ALA A 89 -6.13 -1.09 15.38
N ILE A 90 -5.79 -1.75 16.49
CA ILE A 90 -6.64 -1.84 17.69
C ILE A 90 -7.01 -0.44 18.20
N TYR A 91 -6.00 0.42 18.36
CA TYR A 91 -6.21 1.74 18.95
C TYR A 91 -6.77 2.76 17.95
N MET A 92 -6.51 2.58 16.64
CA MET A 92 -7.15 3.38 15.60
C MET A 92 -8.65 3.08 15.54
N THR A 93 -9.06 1.81 15.58
CA THR A 93 -10.48 1.43 15.66
C THR A 93 -11.13 2.02 16.92
N ALA A 94 -10.44 1.98 18.07
CA ALA A 94 -10.94 2.60 19.29
C ALA A 94 -11.10 4.12 19.15
N THR A 95 -10.12 4.78 18.52
CA THR A 95 -10.13 6.23 18.27
C THR A 95 -11.29 6.62 17.36
N GLN A 96 -11.49 5.89 16.27
CA GLN A 96 -12.60 6.12 15.35
C GLN A 96 -13.96 5.89 16.00
N ALA A 97 -14.11 4.83 16.82
CA ALA A 97 -15.34 4.55 17.55
C ALA A 97 -15.69 5.67 18.54
N LEU A 98 -14.70 6.24 19.22
CA LEU A 98 -14.89 7.28 20.24
C LEU A 98 -15.04 8.70 19.67
N THR A 99 -14.34 9.01 18.57
CA THR A 99 -14.24 10.39 18.07
C THR A 99 -14.94 10.60 16.72
N GLY A 100 -15.31 9.53 16.02
CA GLY A 100 -15.88 9.56 14.67
C GLY A 100 -14.85 9.77 13.55
N SER A 101 -13.57 9.96 13.89
CA SER A 101 -12.46 10.08 12.94
C SER A 101 -11.19 9.46 13.52
N GLY A 102 -10.15 9.38 12.71
CA GLY A 102 -8.85 8.84 13.11
C GLY A 102 -7.72 9.59 12.42
N GLY A 103 -6.49 9.34 12.86
CA GLY A 103 -5.30 9.92 12.27
C GLY A 103 -4.10 9.85 13.20
N TRP A 104 -2.93 10.15 12.64
CA TRP A 104 -1.68 10.21 13.38
C TRP A 104 -1.24 11.67 13.59
N PRO A 105 -0.58 12.00 14.71
CA PRO A 105 -0.24 11.12 15.83
C PRO A 105 -1.48 10.70 16.59
N MET A 106 -1.53 9.44 17.00
CA MET A 106 -2.61 8.90 17.83
C MET A 106 -2.18 8.95 19.29
N THR A 107 -3.04 9.49 20.16
CA THR A 107 -2.80 9.63 21.60
C THR A 107 -3.93 8.97 22.38
N CYS A 108 -3.64 7.85 23.04
CA CYS A 108 -4.61 7.05 23.78
C CYS A 108 -4.22 6.93 25.25
N PHE A 109 -5.22 6.91 26.12
CA PHE A 109 -5.06 6.60 27.55
C PHE A 109 -5.68 5.25 27.85
N LEU A 110 -4.86 4.38 28.45
CA LEU A 110 -5.19 2.97 28.67
C LEU A 110 -5.08 2.62 30.15
N THR A 111 -5.87 1.65 30.59
CA THR A 111 -5.63 0.94 31.85
C THR A 111 -4.28 0.18 31.78
N PRO A 112 -3.67 -0.21 32.91
CA PRO A 112 -2.42 -0.99 32.94
C PRO A 112 -2.45 -2.31 32.15
N ASP A 113 -3.64 -2.87 31.91
CA ASP A 113 -3.83 -4.07 31.08
C ASP A 113 -4.03 -3.77 29.59
N GLY A 114 -3.91 -2.51 29.18
CA GLY A 114 -3.93 -2.06 27.79
C GLY A 114 -5.32 -1.71 27.25
N ARG A 115 -6.42 -1.87 28.01
CA ARG A 115 -7.75 -1.47 27.53
C ARG A 115 -7.85 0.06 27.41
N PRO A 116 -8.28 0.61 26.26
CA PRO A 116 -8.44 2.06 26.11
C PRO A 116 -9.64 2.56 26.90
N PHE A 117 -9.55 3.77 27.46
CA PHE A 117 -10.70 4.49 28.02
C PHE A 117 -10.84 5.92 27.48
N TYR A 118 -9.82 6.46 26.83
CA TYR A 118 -9.88 7.74 26.14
C TYR A 118 -8.93 7.73 24.94
N CYS A 119 -9.37 8.29 23.81
CA CYS A 119 -8.58 8.37 22.59
C CYS A 119 -8.70 9.74 21.93
N GLY A 120 -7.64 10.16 21.26
CA GLY A 120 -7.61 11.32 20.39
C GLY A 120 -6.39 11.30 19.48
N THR A 121 -6.18 12.40 18.76
CA THR A 121 -5.07 12.55 17.82
C THR A 121 -4.06 13.57 18.32
N TYR A 122 -4.02 14.74 17.69
CA TYR A 122 -3.13 15.85 18.01
C TYR A 122 -3.72 16.75 19.10
N TYR A 123 -2.87 17.15 20.05
CA TYR A 123 -3.21 18.13 21.08
C TYR A 123 -2.14 19.23 21.18
N PRO A 124 -2.51 20.52 21.06
CA PRO A 124 -1.62 21.63 21.39
C PRO A 124 -1.23 21.61 22.88
N LYS A 125 -0.04 22.11 23.21
CA LYS A 125 0.55 22.11 24.57
C LYS A 125 -0.47 22.40 25.69
N ASP A 126 -1.12 23.56 25.65
CA ASP A 126 -2.01 24.00 26.73
C ASP A 126 -3.25 23.12 26.90
N ALA A 127 -3.78 22.59 25.79
CA ALA A 127 -4.90 21.66 25.82
C ALA A 127 -4.43 20.31 26.37
N PHE A 128 -3.22 19.89 26.01
CA PHE A 128 -2.64 18.63 26.45
C PHE A 128 -2.37 18.61 27.95
N LEU A 129 -1.80 19.67 28.52
CA LEU A 129 -1.60 19.79 29.99
C LEU A 129 -2.92 19.68 30.77
N LYS A 130 -3.98 20.32 30.28
CA LYS A 130 -5.31 20.22 30.88
C LYS A 130 -5.87 18.80 30.78
N LEU A 131 -5.68 18.15 29.64
CA LEU A 131 -6.09 16.77 29.43
C LEU A 131 -5.36 15.81 30.37
N LEU A 132 -4.03 15.91 30.48
CA LEU A 132 -3.22 15.09 31.40
C LEU A 132 -3.70 15.23 32.85
N SER A 133 -3.97 16.46 33.29
CA SER A 133 -4.51 16.72 34.63
C SER A 133 -5.90 16.12 34.82
N ALA A 134 -6.78 16.23 33.82
CA ALA A 134 -8.14 15.68 33.89
C ALA A 134 -8.12 14.15 33.96
N ILE A 135 -7.32 13.49 33.11
CA ILE A 135 -7.18 12.03 33.11
C ILE A 135 -6.64 11.52 34.45
N THR A 136 -5.62 12.18 35.00
CA THR A 136 -5.06 11.82 36.31
C THR A 136 -6.10 11.93 37.42
N ALA A 137 -6.85 13.04 37.46
CA ALA A 137 -7.92 13.22 38.45
C ALA A 137 -9.04 12.17 38.31
N THR A 138 -9.47 11.87 37.07
CA THR A 138 -10.48 10.84 36.82
C THR A 138 -10.00 9.44 37.22
N TRP A 139 -8.72 9.14 37.02
CA TRP A 139 -8.11 7.88 37.45
C TRP A 139 -8.16 7.70 38.97
N ASP A 140 -7.76 8.74 39.71
CA ASP A 140 -7.65 8.70 41.16
C ASP A 140 -9.02 8.78 41.87
N GLU A 141 -9.93 9.60 41.35
CA GLU A 141 -11.20 9.93 42.00
C GLU A 141 -12.37 9.05 41.52
N SER A 142 -12.32 8.58 40.26
CA SER A 142 -13.44 7.92 39.57
C SER A 142 -13.03 6.62 38.85
N ARG A 143 -12.14 5.81 39.46
CA ARG A 143 -11.62 4.58 38.84
C ARG A 143 -12.70 3.63 38.30
N GLY A 144 -13.84 3.51 38.99
CA GLY A 144 -14.95 2.66 38.53
C GLY A 144 -15.52 3.07 37.18
N GLU A 145 -15.62 4.39 36.90
CA GLU A 145 -16.11 4.91 35.62
C GLU A 145 -15.10 4.63 34.50
N VAL A 146 -13.80 4.67 34.79
CA VAL A 146 -12.74 4.33 33.83
C VAL A 146 -12.82 2.86 33.43
N GLU A 147 -12.95 1.95 34.40
CA GLU A 147 -13.06 0.51 34.13
C GLU A 147 -14.33 0.19 33.32
N GLU A 148 -15.47 0.81 33.64
CA GLU A 148 -16.72 0.63 32.90
C GLU A 148 -16.60 1.16 31.45
N ALA A 149 -15.98 2.33 31.26
CA ALA A 149 -15.71 2.87 29.93
C ALA A 149 -14.81 1.92 29.12
N SER A 150 -13.74 1.40 29.73
CA SER A 150 -12.84 0.43 29.10
C SER A 150 -13.52 -0.87 28.72
N ASP A 151 -14.37 -1.42 29.58
CA ASP A 151 -15.11 -2.65 29.28
C ASP A 151 -16.10 -2.46 28.13
N ASN A 152 -16.79 -1.31 28.10
CA ASN A 152 -17.70 -0.96 27.00
C ASN A 152 -16.95 -0.82 25.67
N ILE A 153 -15.81 -0.12 25.66
CA ILE A 153 -14.98 0.03 24.44
C ILE A 153 -14.44 -1.34 24.00
N ALA A 154 -13.92 -2.15 24.92
CA ALA A 154 -13.40 -3.48 24.59
C ALA A 154 -14.50 -4.42 24.05
N ALA A 155 -15.73 -4.33 24.56
CA ALA A 155 -16.87 -5.08 24.04
C ALA A 155 -17.24 -4.63 22.62
N GLU A 156 -17.28 -3.32 22.36
CA GLU A 156 -17.56 -2.78 21.03
C GLU A 156 -16.46 -3.19 20.03
N LEU A 157 -15.18 -3.07 20.41
CA LEU A 157 -14.06 -3.49 19.56
C LEU A 157 -14.13 -4.97 19.22
N ARG A 158 -14.49 -5.85 20.17
CA ARG A 158 -14.70 -7.28 19.89
C ARG A 158 -15.88 -7.51 18.95
N SER A 159 -16.96 -6.73 19.08
CA SER A 159 -18.10 -6.79 18.16
C SER A 159 -17.71 -6.35 16.75
N MET A 160 -16.84 -5.35 16.62
CA MET A 160 -16.33 -4.87 15.33
C MET A 160 -15.32 -5.84 14.70
N ALA A 161 -14.44 -6.45 15.50
CA ALA A 161 -13.44 -7.42 15.07
C ALA A 161 -14.06 -8.75 14.57
N GLY A 162 -15.31 -9.04 14.92
CA GLY A 162 -16.07 -10.18 14.38
C GLY A 162 -16.41 -10.08 12.89
N GLY A 163 -16.00 -9.00 12.22
CA GLY A 163 -16.22 -8.76 10.80
C GLY A 163 -17.66 -8.34 10.47
N PRO A 164 -17.95 -7.99 9.20
CA PRO A 164 -19.31 -7.75 8.74
C PRO A 164 -20.18 -8.99 9.02
N PRO A 165 -21.50 -8.83 9.25
CA PRO A 165 -22.38 -9.97 9.48
C PRO A 165 -22.24 -10.98 8.33
N ALA A 166 -22.04 -12.25 8.70
CA ALA A 166 -21.83 -13.34 7.75
C ALA A 166 -22.90 -13.35 6.64
N GLY A 167 -22.44 -13.57 5.42
CA GLY A 167 -23.28 -13.63 4.22
C GLY A 167 -23.10 -12.42 3.31
N GLY A 168 -23.94 -12.37 2.28
CA GLY A 168 -23.85 -11.42 1.19
C GLY A 168 -24.42 -12.06 -0.09
N PRO A 169 -24.57 -11.28 -1.16
CA PRO A 169 -24.86 -11.84 -2.47
C PRO A 169 -23.75 -12.82 -2.92
N PRO A 170 -24.06 -13.78 -3.80
CA PRO A 170 -23.02 -14.65 -4.38
C PRO A 170 -21.94 -13.82 -5.08
N ILE A 171 -20.72 -14.32 -5.06
CA ILE A 171 -19.61 -13.73 -5.81
C ILE A 171 -19.77 -14.10 -7.29
N ASP A 172 -20.46 -13.22 -8.02
CA ASP A 172 -20.75 -13.38 -9.44
C ASP A 172 -20.61 -12.05 -10.21
N ALA A 173 -20.92 -12.10 -11.52
CA ALA A 173 -20.85 -10.92 -12.38
C ALA A 173 -21.83 -9.81 -11.95
N GLU A 174 -23.00 -10.17 -11.40
CA GLU A 174 -24.00 -9.19 -10.99
C GLU A 174 -23.52 -8.39 -9.76
N LEU A 175 -22.92 -9.05 -8.78
CA LEU A 175 -22.31 -8.37 -7.64
C LEU A 175 -21.19 -7.41 -8.09
N CYS A 176 -20.28 -7.88 -8.95
CA CYS A 176 -19.21 -7.02 -9.47
C CYS A 176 -19.75 -5.81 -10.23
N ASP A 177 -20.72 -6.02 -11.13
CA ASP A 177 -21.32 -4.96 -11.94
C ASP A 177 -22.05 -3.91 -11.08
N THR A 178 -22.81 -4.36 -10.08
CA THR A 178 -23.54 -3.46 -9.15
C THR A 178 -22.59 -2.71 -8.22
N SER A 179 -21.53 -3.36 -7.75
CA SER A 179 -20.45 -2.76 -6.94
C SER A 179 -19.73 -1.65 -7.71
N VAL A 180 -19.32 -1.92 -8.95
CA VAL A 180 -18.70 -0.91 -9.82
C VAL A 180 -19.66 0.24 -10.12
N ALA A 181 -20.93 -0.05 -10.38
CA ALA A 181 -21.92 1.01 -10.58
C ALA A 181 -22.07 1.90 -9.33
N ALA A 182 -21.95 1.35 -8.11
CA ALA A 182 -21.95 2.12 -6.88
C ALA A 182 -20.69 2.98 -6.71
N VAL A 183 -19.52 2.43 -7.04
CA VAL A 183 -18.25 3.19 -7.04
C VAL A 183 -18.33 4.37 -8.01
N LEU A 184 -18.78 4.15 -9.24
CA LEU A 184 -18.88 5.20 -10.27
C LEU A 184 -19.86 6.32 -9.90
N ARG A 185 -20.94 6.02 -9.14
CA ARG A 185 -21.86 7.06 -8.63
C ARG A 185 -21.21 7.98 -7.59
N ALA A 186 -20.16 7.51 -6.91
CA ALA A 186 -19.44 8.25 -5.88
C ALA A 186 -18.18 8.97 -6.40
N GLU A 187 -17.94 8.92 -7.71
CA GLU A 187 -16.80 9.58 -8.35
C GLU A 187 -16.90 11.11 -8.25
N ASP A 188 -15.80 11.75 -7.89
CA ASP A 188 -15.62 13.19 -8.10
C ASP A 188 -15.21 13.42 -9.55
N SER A 189 -16.20 13.57 -10.43
CA SER A 189 -15.94 13.84 -11.85
C SER A 189 -15.38 15.24 -12.13
N SER A 190 -15.42 16.17 -11.16
CA SER A 190 -14.92 17.54 -11.33
C SER A 190 -13.40 17.60 -11.17
N HIS A 191 -12.85 16.88 -10.19
CA HIS A 191 -11.41 16.85 -9.92
C HIS A 191 -10.77 15.48 -10.13
N GLY A 192 -11.52 14.47 -10.57
CA GLY A 192 -11.07 13.08 -10.71
C GLY A 192 -10.87 12.38 -9.36
N GLY A 193 -11.08 11.06 -9.30
CA GLY A 193 -10.92 10.26 -8.08
C GLY A 193 -12.19 10.22 -7.23
N PHE A 194 -12.04 9.99 -5.91
CA PHE A 194 -13.17 9.72 -5.02
C PHE A 194 -13.03 10.45 -3.68
N GLY A 195 -14.17 10.75 -3.04
CA GLY A 195 -14.19 11.44 -1.75
C GLY A 195 -13.97 12.95 -1.83
N ALA A 196 -14.00 13.59 -0.68
CA ALA A 196 -13.71 15.02 -0.51
C ALA A 196 -12.24 15.24 -0.10
N ALA A 197 -11.90 16.46 0.30
CA ALA A 197 -10.63 16.79 0.93
C ALA A 197 -10.59 16.32 2.41
N PRO A 198 -9.45 15.80 2.93
CA PRO A 198 -8.24 15.41 2.19
C PRO A 198 -8.48 14.19 1.29
N LYS A 199 -7.76 14.12 0.17
CA LYS A 199 -8.02 13.17 -0.91
C LYS A 199 -6.84 12.21 -1.12
N PHE A 200 -7.13 10.91 -1.10
CA PHE A 200 -6.15 9.84 -1.19
C PHE A 200 -6.19 9.13 -2.56
N PRO A 201 -5.03 8.73 -3.12
CA PRO A 201 -4.98 7.96 -4.37
C PRO A 201 -5.79 6.65 -4.28
N PRO A 202 -6.77 6.44 -5.18
CA PRO A 202 -7.66 5.27 -5.12
C PRO A 202 -7.08 4.06 -5.86
N SER A 203 -5.81 3.71 -5.62
CA SER A 203 -5.05 2.75 -6.44
C SER A 203 -5.72 1.38 -6.57
N ALA A 204 -6.22 0.83 -5.46
CA ALA A 204 -6.91 -0.46 -5.47
C ALA A 204 -8.23 -0.42 -6.26
N LEU A 205 -8.98 0.69 -6.18
CA LEU A 205 -10.19 0.88 -6.99
C LEU A 205 -9.85 1.06 -8.47
N MET A 206 -8.75 1.74 -8.80
CA MET A 206 -8.32 1.89 -10.18
C MET A 206 -8.04 0.52 -10.83
N GLU A 207 -7.33 -0.36 -10.12
CA GLU A 207 -7.12 -1.75 -10.54
C GLU A 207 -8.43 -2.52 -10.76
N ALA A 208 -9.36 -2.44 -9.82
CA ALA A 208 -10.67 -3.08 -9.94
C ALA A 208 -11.46 -2.58 -11.15
N LEU A 209 -11.48 -1.27 -11.38
CA LEU A 209 -12.17 -0.64 -12.50
C LEU A 209 -11.54 -1.02 -13.85
N LEU A 210 -10.22 -1.18 -13.92
CA LEU A 210 -9.53 -1.69 -15.12
C LEU A 210 -9.92 -3.15 -15.40
N ARG A 211 -9.87 -4.03 -14.39
CA ARG A 211 -10.29 -5.44 -14.54
C ARG A 211 -11.77 -5.57 -14.92
N HIS A 212 -12.62 -4.71 -14.36
CA HIS A 212 -14.03 -4.61 -14.73
C HIS A 212 -14.20 -4.19 -16.19
N HIS A 213 -13.51 -3.13 -16.63
CA HIS A 213 -13.53 -2.69 -18.01
C HIS A 213 -13.12 -3.82 -18.97
N GLU A 214 -12.08 -4.58 -18.62
CA GLU A 214 -11.66 -5.73 -19.42
C GLU A 214 -12.70 -6.86 -19.48
N ARG A 215 -13.61 -6.97 -18.50
CA ARG A 215 -14.62 -8.03 -18.45
C ARG A 215 -15.85 -7.64 -19.24
N THR A 216 -16.28 -6.40 -19.09
CA THR A 216 -17.57 -5.91 -19.59
C THR A 216 -17.43 -5.08 -20.86
N SER A 217 -16.23 -4.60 -21.19
CA SER A 217 -15.98 -3.54 -22.19
C SER A 217 -16.75 -2.24 -21.89
N ALA A 218 -17.26 -2.06 -20.67
CA ALA A 218 -18.01 -0.85 -20.30
C ALA A 218 -17.04 0.36 -20.21
N PRO A 219 -17.35 1.48 -20.89
CA PRO A 219 -16.42 2.61 -20.95
C PRO A 219 -16.34 3.40 -19.64
N GLY A 220 -17.39 3.38 -18.81
CA GLY A 220 -17.47 4.20 -17.60
C GLY A 220 -16.35 3.94 -16.60
N ALA A 221 -15.98 2.66 -16.41
CA ALA A 221 -14.90 2.28 -15.50
C ALA A 221 -13.53 2.80 -15.98
N LEU A 222 -13.18 2.59 -17.25
CA LEU A 222 -11.94 3.10 -17.82
C LEU A 222 -11.89 4.64 -17.82
N GLN A 223 -13.01 5.30 -18.09
CA GLN A 223 -13.09 6.77 -18.06
C GLN A 223 -12.86 7.33 -16.66
N ALA A 224 -13.37 6.68 -15.61
CA ALA A 224 -13.11 7.08 -14.22
C ALA A 224 -11.63 6.92 -13.85
N VAL A 225 -11.00 5.81 -14.26
CA VAL A 225 -9.54 5.59 -14.10
C VAL A 225 -8.75 6.67 -14.81
N ALA A 226 -9.08 6.97 -16.07
CA ALA A 226 -8.39 7.97 -16.87
C ALA A 226 -8.54 9.38 -16.26
N ARG A 227 -9.73 9.76 -15.76
CA ARG A 227 -9.93 11.04 -15.06
C ARG A 227 -9.14 11.13 -13.77
N ALA A 228 -9.22 10.12 -12.91
CA ALA A 228 -8.50 10.08 -11.64
C ALA A 228 -6.98 10.10 -11.85
N GLY A 229 -6.48 9.23 -12.73
CA GLY A 229 -5.06 9.15 -13.06
C GLY A 229 -4.55 10.44 -13.71
N ALA A 230 -5.26 11.00 -14.68
CA ALA A 230 -4.85 12.25 -15.30
C ALA A 230 -4.82 13.41 -14.30
N ALA A 231 -5.82 13.51 -13.41
CA ALA A 231 -5.87 14.55 -12.39
C ALA A 231 -4.69 14.45 -11.40
N MET A 232 -4.40 13.24 -10.89
CA MET A 232 -3.26 13.03 -9.99
C MET A 232 -1.92 13.31 -10.68
N ALA A 233 -1.71 12.77 -11.89
CA ALA A 233 -0.45 12.93 -12.63
C ALA A 233 -0.17 14.38 -13.06
N ARG A 234 -1.22 15.20 -13.22
CA ARG A 234 -1.12 16.62 -13.60
C ARG A 234 -1.17 17.56 -12.39
N GLY A 235 -1.60 17.07 -11.23
CA GLY A 235 -1.64 17.81 -9.97
C GLY A 235 -0.27 17.91 -9.29
N GLY A 236 -0.24 18.59 -8.14
CA GLY A 236 0.96 18.73 -7.31
C GLY A 236 1.24 17.53 -6.42
N ILE A 237 0.29 16.57 -6.30
CA ILE A 237 0.55 15.27 -5.65
C ILE A 237 1.62 14.44 -6.40
N TYR A 238 1.75 14.65 -7.71
CA TYR A 238 2.79 14.03 -8.52
C TYR A 238 4.00 14.95 -8.66
N ASP A 239 5.19 14.45 -8.36
CA ASP A 239 6.42 15.24 -8.49
C ASP A 239 6.79 15.43 -9.97
N GLN A 240 6.48 16.62 -10.49
CA GLN A 240 6.67 16.98 -11.89
C GLN A 240 8.15 17.01 -12.33
N LEU A 241 9.12 16.97 -11.40
CA LEU A 241 10.54 17.00 -11.71
C LEU A 241 11.18 15.61 -11.70
N ALA A 242 10.91 14.78 -10.69
CA ALA A 242 11.54 13.47 -10.52
C ALA A 242 10.60 12.27 -10.65
N GLY A 243 9.29 12.49 -10.67
CA GLY A 243 8.28 11.45 -10.56
C GLY A 243 8.10 10.96 -9.12
N GLY A 244 7.22 9.97 -8.99
CA GLY A 244 6.70 9.52 -7.71
C GLY A 244 5.62 10.44 -7.16
N PHE A 245 4.75 9.86 -6.35
CA PHE A 245 3.60 10.49 -5.73
C PHE A 245 3.86 10.72 -4.25
N ALA A 246 3.38 11.88 -3.78
CA ALA A 246 3.13 12.10 -2.37
C ALA A 246 1.88 11.32 -1.92
N ARG A 247 1.75 11.03 -0.62
CA ARG A 247 0.73 10.11 -0.10
C ARG A 247 -0.69 10.59 -0.36
N TYR A 248 -0.99 11.86 -0.11
CA TYR A 248 -2.34 12.41 -0.28
C TYR A 248 -2.33 13.93 -0.47
N SER A 249 -3.45 14.43 -0.99
CA SER A 249 -3.69 15.86 -1.19
C SER A 249 -4.55 16.43 -0.08
N VAL A 250 -4.19 17.60 0.46
CA VAL A 250 -5.01 18.31 1.46
C VAL A 250 -6.27 18.90 0.84
N ASP A 251 -6.25 19.15 -0.47
CA ASP A 251 -7.38 19.65 -1.24
C ASP A 251 -7.95 18.60 -2.21
N ALA A 252 -9.16 18.85 -2.71
CA ALA A 252 -9.86 17.93 -3.60
C ALA A 252 -9.33 17.93 -5.04
N ALA A 253 -8.58 18.96 -5.43
CA ALA A 253 -8.06 19.21 -6.77
C ALA A 253 -6.65 18.65 -7.01
N TRP A 254 -6.09 17.92 -6.03
CA TRP A 254 -4.77 17.29 -6.10
C TRP A 254 -3.61 18.29 -6.18
N VAL A 255 -3.78 19.50 -5.64
CA VAL A 255 -2.79 20.60 -5.80
C VAL A 255 -1.73 20.57 -4.71
N VAL A 256 -2.13 20.54 -3.45
CA VAL A 256 -1.22 20.63 -2.30
C VAL A 256 -1.16 19.26 -1.62
N PRO A 257 -0.01 18.56 -1.67
CA PRO A 257 0.15 17.31 -0.95
C PRO A 257 0.57 17.54 0.51
N HIS A 258 0.41 16.50 1.33
CA HIS A 258 1.40 16.25 2.38
C HIS A 258 2.59 15.54 1.73
N PHE A 259 3.78 16.14 1.81
CA PHE A 259 4.90 15.82 0.91
C PHE A 259 5.59 14.48 1.18
N GLU A 260 5.11 13.71 2.16
CA GLU A 260 5.58 12.35 2.41
C GLU A 260 5.38 11.47 1.18
N LYS A 261 6.42 10.71 0.80
CA LYS A 261 6.37 9.76 -0.31
C LYS A 261 6.60 8.36 0.20
N MET A 262 5.54 7.56 0.22
CA MET A 262 5.57 6.20 0.75
C MET A 262 5.80 5.18 -0.37
N LEU A 263 6.53 4.10 -0.06
CA LEU A 263 6.77 3.00 -0.98
C LEU A 263 5.45 2.35 -1.44
N TYR A 264 4.54 2.04 -0.51
CA TYR A 264 3.31 1.32 -0.83
C TYR A 264 2.39 2.12 -1.76
N ASP A 265 2.26 3.43 -1.59
CA ASP A 265 1.44 4.28 -2.47
C ASP A 265 1.98 4.26 -3.89
N ASN A 266 3.30 4.43 -4.03
CA ASN A 266 3.98 4.43 -5.32
C ASN A 266 3.98 3.05 -5.98
N ALA A 267 4.10 1.97 -5.21
CA ALA A 267 4.01 0.61 -5.71
C ALA A 267 2.60 0.28 -6.25
N LEU A 268 1.56 0.64 -5.51
CA LEU A 268 0.17 0.42 -5.91
C LEU A 268 -0.23 1.29 -7.10
N LEU A 269 0.22 2.56 -7.14
CA LEU A 269 0.02 3.42 -8.31
C LEU A 269 0.81 2.93 -9.51
N LEU A 270 2.04 2.43 -9.33
CA LEU A 270 2.82 1.84 -10.42
C LEU A 270 2.05 0.69 -11.06
N ARG A 271 1.45 -0.20 -10.25
CA ARG A 271 0.57 -1.28 -10.73
C ARG A 271 -0.59 -0.72 -11.57
N ALA A 272 -1.35 0.24 -11.02
CA ALA A 272 -2.52 0.84 -11.66
C ALA A 272 -2.20 1.57 -12.98
N TYR A 273 -1.14 2.38 -13.00
CA TYR A 273 -0.72 3.09 -14.21
C TYR A 273 -0.12 2.14 -15.25
N ALA A 274 0.62 1.11 -14.84
CA ALA A 274 1.14 0.09 -15.74
C ALA A 274 0.00 -0.66 -16.42
N HIS A 275 -1.02 -1.06 -15.65
CA HIS A 275 -2.20 -1.72 -16.19
C HIS A 275 -2.97 -0.80 -17.14
N TRP A 276 -3.17 0.47 -16.76
CA TRP A 276 -3.79 1.46 -17.65
C TRP A 276 -3.00 1.62 -18.97
N ALA A 277 -1.68 1.84 -18.89
CA ALA A 277 -0.81 1.98 -20.05
C ALA A 277 -0.83 0.74 -20.95
N ARG A 278 -0.72 -0.46 -20.37
CA ARG A 278 -0.77 -1.74 -21.09
C ARG A 278 -2.10 -1.94 -21.82
N ARG A 279 -3.19 -1.45 -21.24
CA ARG A 279 -4.54 -1.66 -21.76
C ARG A 279 -4.94 -0.67 -22.86
N THR A 280 -4.47 0.58 -22.77
CA THR A 280 -4.92 1.65 -23.67
C THR A 280 -3.83 2.25 -24.54
N GLY A 281 -2.55 2.02 -24.24
CA GLY A 281 -1.43 2.74 -24.85
C GLY A 281 -1.39 4.23 -24.48
N ASP A 282 -2.07 4.66 -23.41
CA ASP A 282 -2.17 6.08 -23.08
C ASP A 282 -0.78 6.68 -22.79
N PRO A 283 -0.33 7.73 -23.51
CA PRO A 283 1.01 8.27 -23.34
C PRO A 283 1.28 8.87 -21.96
N LEU A 284 0.26 9.43 -21.30
CA LEU A 284 0.39 9.95 -19.94
C LEU A 284 0.56 8.77 -18.96
N ALA A 285 -0.23 7.72 -19.10
CA ALA A 285 -0.09 6.52 -18.27
C ALA A 285 1.29 5.86 -18.43
N ALA A 286 1.79 5.73 -19.65
CA ALA A 286 3.12 5.19 -19.94
C ALA A 286 4.23 6.07 -19.32
N ARG A 287 4.13 7.40 -19.46
CA ARG A 287 5.06 8.36 -18.86
C ARG A 287 5.11 8.22 -17.35
N VAL A 288 3.95 8.19 -16.69
CA VAL A 288 3.83 8.10 -15.24
C VAL A 288 4.34 6.75 -14.73
N THR A 289 4.04 5.65 -15.45
CA THR A 289 4.58 4.31 -15.15
C THR A 289 6.11 4.33 -15.16
N ALA A 290 6.72 4.82 -16.26
CA ALA A 290 8.17 4.86 -16.40
C ALA A 290 8.86 5.76 -15.38
N GLN A 291 8.25 6.92 -15.06
CA GLN A 291 8.80 7.84 -14.08
C GLN A 291 8.64 7.34 -12.64
N THR A 292 7.54 6.66 -12.32
CA THR A 292 7.31 6.06 -10.98
C THR A 292 8.21 4.86 -10.76
N ALA A 293 8.37 3.97 -11.75
CA ALA A 293 9.33 2.87 -11.69
C ALA A 293 10.76 3.39 -11.47
N ARG A 294 11.15 4.45 -12.18
CA ARG A 294 12.44 5.10 -11.98
C ARG A 294 12.57 5.68 -10.58
N PHE A 295 11.56 6.38 -10.08
CA PHE A 295 11.56 6.92 -8.71
C PHE A 295 11.79 5.82 -7.68
N LEU A 296 11.10 4.68 -7.79
CA LEU A 296 11.35 3.53 -6.91
C LEU A 296 12.80 3.06 -6.98
N LEU A 297 13.34 2.89 -8.20
CA LEU A 297 14.70 2.38 -8.42
C LEU A 297 15.81 3.35 -8.04
N THR A 298 15.58 4.67 -8.08
CA THR A 298 16.63 5.68 -7.87
C THR A 298 16.56 6.35 -6.52
N GLU A 299 15.36 6.58 -5.98
CA GLU A 299 15.17 7.34 -4.75
C GLU A 299 14.81 6.43 -3.56
N LEU A 300 14.15 5.28 -3.80
CA LEU A 300 13.73 4.36 -2.74
C LEU A 300 14.49 3.02 -2.71
N CYS A 301 15.28 2.69 -3.73
CA CYS A 301 16.06 1.46 -3.73
C CYS A 301 17.37 1.65 -2.95
N ASP A 302 17.64 0.77 -2.01
CA ASP A 302 18.91 0.63 -1.34
C ASP A 302 19.35 -0.84 -1.30
N ALA A 303 20.56 -1.10 -1.79
CA ALA A 303 21.14 -2.44 -1.89
C ALA A 303 20.20 -3.50 -2.51
N GLY A 304 19.36 -3.14 -3.49
CA GLY A 304 18.47 -4.06 -4.20
C GLY A 304 17.14 -4.36 -3.48
N MET A 305 16.85 -3.71 -2.36
CA MET A 305 15.54 -3.69 -1.70
C MET A 305 15.03 -2.25 -1.63
N PHE A 306 13.77 -2.06 -1.27
CA PHE A 306 13.15 -0.74 -1.22
C PHE A 306 12.92 -0.29 0.23
N ILE A 307 13.34 0.94 0.51
CA ILE A 307 13.12 1.63 1.77
C ILE A 307 11.66 2.10 1.89
N SER A 308 11.28 2.47 3.10
CA SER A 308 9.89 2.73 3.48
C SER A 308 9.33 4.03 2.91
N SER A 309 10.07 5.13 3.04
CA SER A 309 9.55 6.45 2.68
C SER A 309 10.61 7.54 2.58
N LEU A 310 10.19 8.67 1.98
CA LEU A 310 10.79 9.98 2.17
C LEU A 310 9.88 10.84 3.05
N ASP A 311 10.48 11.56 4.00
CA ASP A 311 9.82 12.46 4.94
C ASP A 311 9.07 13.60 4.22
N ALA A 312 7.99 14.11 4.84
CA ALA A 312 7.31 15.32 4.41
C ALA A 312 8.15 16.58 4.68
N ASP A 313 8.96 16.55 5.74
CA ASP A 313 9.75 17.67 6.22
C ASP A 313 11.20 17.62 5.71
N ALA A 314 11.74 18.78 5.37
CA ALA A 314 13.17 18.98 5.18
C ALA A 314 13.61 20.20 6.01
N ASP A 315 14.63 20.03 6.86
CA ASP A 315 15.08 21.06 7.81
C ASP A 315 13.93 21.62 8.69
N GLY A 316 13.04 20.71 9.15
CA GLY A 316 11.89 21.03 10.00
C GLY A 316 10.77 21.81 9.31
N GLN A 317 10.75 21.85 7.99
CA GLN A 317 9.74 22.54 7.18
C GLN A 317 9.13 21.59 6.15
N GLU A 318 7.81 21.41 6.22
CA GLU A 318 7.06 20.60 5.26
C GLU A 318 7.18 21.18 3.84
N GLY A 319 7.51 20.34 2.87
CA GLY A 319 7.50 20.72 1.46
C GLY A 319 8.62 21.64 0.98
N LEU A 320 9.56 22.05 1.86
CA LEU A 320 10.67 22.98 1.56
C LEU A 320 11.44 22.60 0.29
N THR A 321 11.69 21.30 0.10
CA THR A 321 12.40 20.79 -1.08
C THR A 321 11.59 20.96 -2.38
N TYR A 322 10.27 20.95 -2.31
CA TYR A 322 9.37 20.73 -3.44
C TYR A 322 8.70 21.98 -3.99
N VAL A 323 8.54 23.03 -3.18
CA VAL A 323 7.83 24.26 -3.56
C VAL A 323 8.75 25.34 -4.17
N TRP A 324 8.18 26.19 -5.02
CA TRP A 324 8.93 27.21 -5.75
C TRP A 324 8.21 28.55 -5.80
N THR A 325 8.98 29.63 -5.79
CA THR A 325 8.50 30.99 -6.10
C THR A 325 8.91 31.40 -7.52
N PRO A 326 8.22 32.38 -8.15
CA PRO A 326 8.64 32.90 -9.45
C PRO A 326 10.09 33.43 -9.45
N ALA A 327 10.54 34.02 -8.33
CA ALA A 327 11.88 34.56 -8.20
C ALA A 327 12.95 33.44 -8.25
N GLU A 328 12.73 32.32 -7.56
CA GLU A 328 13.64 31.17 -7.58
C GLU A 328 13.71 30.52 -8.97
N LEU A 329 12.57 30.45 -9.69
CA LEU A 329 12.58 29.96 -11.06
C LEU A 329 13.47 30.84 -11.96
N ILE A 330 13.36 32.16 -11.86
CA ILE A 330 14.20 33.11 -12.61
C ILE A 330 15.66 32.99 -12.20
N GLU A 331 15.96 32.82 -10.91
CA GLU A 331 17.32 32.64 -10.41
C GLU A 331 17.99 31.39 -11.02
N VAL A 332 17.28 30.26 -11.04
CA VAL A 332 17.81 28.99 -11.54
C VAL A 332 17.87 28.97 -13.06
N LEU A 333 16.85 29.51 -13.74
CA LEU A 333 16.62 29.30 -15.17
C LEU A 333 17.05 30.48 -16.04
N GLY A 334 17.15 31.68 -15.47
CA GLY A 334 17.19 32.94 -16.20
C GLY A 334 15.78 33.48 -16.49
N GLU A 335 15.69 34.72 -16.95
CA GLU A 335 14.42 35.44 -17.07
C GLU A 335 13.42 34.79 -18.05
N ASP A 336 13.88 34.38 -19.24
CA ASP A 336 13.02 33.77 -20.25
C ASP A 336 12.51 32.38 -19.82
N ASP A 337 13.41 31.43 -19.53
CA ASP A 337 13.03 30.09 -19.09
C ASP A 337 12.32 30.11 -17.72
N GLY A 338 12.61 31.08 -16.85
CA GLY A 338 11.97 31.23 -15.54
C GLY A 338 10.50 31.65 -15.65
N HIS A 339 10.19 32.66 -16.46
CA HIS A 339 8.80 33.06 -16.72
C HIS A 339 8.02 31.95 -17.43
N TRP A 340 8.64 31.30 -18.42
CA TRP A 340 8.02 30.18 -19.12
C TRP A 340 7.74 29.01 -18.16
N ALA A 341 8.68 28.66 -17.29
CA ALA A 341 8.49 27.61 -16.28
C ALA A 341 7.37 27.97 -15.30
N ALA A 342 7.25 29.25 -14.91
CA ALA A 342 6.18 29.69 -14.02
C ALA A 342 4.79 29.46 -14.63
N GLU A 343 4.61 29.75 -15.91
CA GLU A 343 3.37 29.48 -16.63
C GLU A 343 3.10 27.97 -16.76
N VAL A 344 4.10 27.20 -17.20
CA VAL A 344 3.98 25.75 -17.41
C VAL A 344 3.66 25.01 -16.11
N PHE A 345 4.32 25.36 -15.02
CA PHE A 345 4.17 24.67 -13.74
C PHE A 345 3.08 25.26 -12.81
N GLY A 346 2.41 26.35 -13.24
CA GLY A 346 1.40 27.01 -12.42
C GLY A 346 1.96 27.75 -11.20
N VAL A 347 3.18 28.28 -11.27
CA VAL A 347 3.82 29.02 -10.18
C VAL A 347 3.43 30.49 -10.23
N SER A 348 2.87 31.01 -9.14
CA SER A 348 2.34 32.38 -9.06
C SER A 348 2.89 33.14 -7.85
N VAL A 349 2.76 34.46 -7.86
CA VAL A 349 3.16 35.33 -6.73
C VAL A 349 2.27 35.12 -5.50
N SER A 350 0.99 34.77 -5.69
CA SER A 350 0.09 34.44 -4.58
C SER A 350 0.44 33.10 -3.92
N GLY A 351 1.14 32.22 -4.65
CA GLY A 351 1.41 30.86 -4.22
C GLY A 351 0.17 29.96 -4.27
N THR A 352 0.41 28.66 -4.26
CA THR A 352 -0.58 27.64 -3.87
C THR A 352 -0.29 27.06 -2.48
N PHE A 353 0.88 27.40 -1.91
CA PHE A 353 1.37 26.95 -0.63
C PHE A 353 1.91 28.14 0.19
N GLU A 354 2.43 27.85 1.38
CA GLU A 354 2.87 28.85 2.35
C GLU A 354 3.92 29.82 1.79
N SER A 355 3.96 31.02 2.38
CA SER A 355 4.95 32.06 2.06
C SER A 355 5.04 32.47 0.58
N GLY A 356 3.92 32.33 -0.17
CA GLY A 356 3.85 32.69 -1.58
C GLY A 356 4.53 31.69 -2.53
N SER A 357 4.89 30.51 -2.02
CA SER A 357 5.43 29.40 -2.82
C SER A 357 4.30 28.63 -3.51
N SER A 358 4.62 27.93 -4.60
CA SER A 358 3.68 27.09 -5.33
C SER A 358 4.21 25.66 -5.43
N VAL A 359 3.29 24.70 -5.29
CA VAL A 359 3.54 23.31 -5.67
C VAL A 359 3.49 23.21 -7.19
N LEU A 360 4.49 22.58 -7.81
CA LEU A 360 4.54 22.44 -9.26
C LEU A 360 3.43 21.51 -9.75
N GLN A 361 2.63 21.99 -10.69
CA GLN A 361 1.60 21.21 -11.39
C GLN A 361 2.00 21.09 -12.87
N LEU A 362 1.35 20.21 -13.65
CA LEU A 362 1.52 20.19 -15.11
C LEU A 362 0.15 20.03 -15.80
N PRO A 363 -0.69 21.08 -15.78
CA PRO A 363 -2.08 21.00 -16.26
C PRO A 363 -2.17 20.62 -17.74
N THR A 364 -1.19 21.03 -18.55
CA THR A 364 -1.11 20.78 -19.99
C THR A 364 0.29 20.32 -20.34
N ASP A 365 0.42 19.42 -21.32
CA ASP A 365 1.73 19.06 -21.85
C ASP A 365 2.32 20.24 -22.65
N PRO A 366 3.60 20.57 -22.47
CA PRO A 366 4.22 21.73 -23.11
C PRO A 366 4.46 21.50 -24.61
N ASP A 367 4.22 22.53 -25.41
CA ASP A 367 4.40 22.51 -26.87
C ASP A 367 5.88 22.36 -27.31
N ASP A 368 6.82 22.62 -26.42
CA ASP A 368 8.26 22.41 -26.62
C ASP A 368 8.82 21.39 -25.61
N PRO A 369 8.79 20.08 -25.96
CA PRO A 369 9.30 19.02 -25.08
C PRO A 369 10.81 19.12 -24.80
N GLN A 370 11.60 19.69 -25.71
CA GLN A 370 13.04 19.83 -25.54
C GLN A 370 13.37 20.93 -24.53
N ARG A 371 12.68 22.07 -24.63
CA ARG A 371 12.74 23.13 -23.60
C ARG A 371 12.27 22.62 -22.26
N PHE A 372 11.16 21.89 -22.22
CA PHE A 372 10.64 21.31 -21.00
C PHE A 372 11.66 20.40 -20.32
N ASP A 373 12.24 19.44 -21.03
CA ASP A 373 13.21 18.52 -20.43
C ASP A 373 14.46 19.26 -19.91
N ARG A 374 14.98 20.23 -20.67
CA ARG A 374 16.09 21.08 -20.21
C ARG A 374 15.75 21.85 -18.93
N VAL A 375 14.57 22.48 -18.88
CA VAL A 375 14.10 23.25 -17.72
C VAL A 375 13.91 22.33 -16.52
N ARG A 376 13.21 21.21 -16.70
CA ARG A 376 12.97 20.20 -15.67
C ARG A 376 14.28 19.68 -15.08
N GLN A 377 15.27 19.36 -15.91
CA GLN A 377 16.58 18.90 -15.45
C GLN A 377 17.34 19.97 -14.65
N ARG A 378 17.30 21.25 -15.06
CA ARG A 378 17.92 22.34 -14.32
C ARG A 378 17.24 22.58 -12.97
N LEU A 379 15.92 22.56 -12.92
CA LEU A 379 15.15 22.66 -11.67
C LEU A 379 15.43 21.47 -10.75
N LEU A 380 15.49 20.25 -11.28
CA LEU A 380 15.83 19.06 -10.51
C LEU A 380 17.26 19.14 -9.94
N ALA A 381 18.22 19.64 -10.72
CA ALA A 381 19.59 19.84 -10.25
C ALA A 381 19.66 20.89 -9.14
N ALA A 382 18.94 22.02 -9.28
CA ALA A 382 18.83 23.02 -8.23
C ALA A 382 18.14 22.46 -6.98
N ARG A 383 17.07 21.68 -7.16
CA ARG A 383 16.35 21.02 -6.06
C ARG A 383 17.27 20.14 -5.23
N ARG A 384 18.16 19.37 -5.87
CA ARG A 384 19.12 18.48 -5.18
C ARG A 384 20.15 19.23 -4.32
N SER A 385 20.29 20.55 -4.49
CA SER A 385 21.14 21.39 -3.64
C SER A 385 20.41 22.00 -2.43
N ARG A 386 19.07 21.89 -2.38
CA ARG A 386 18.25 22.27 -1.23
C ARG A 386 18.37 21.21 -0.12
N PRO A 387 17.99 21.53 1.12
CA PRO A 387 17.70 20.49 2.11
C PRO A 387 16.79 19.42 1.49
N GLN A 388 17.15 18.15 1.69
CA GLN A 388 16.38 17.01 1.19
C GLN A 388 15.58 16.40 2.35
N PRO A 389 14.42 15.80 2.08
CA PRO A 389 13.68 15.08 3.09
C PRO A 389 14.50 13.93 3.68
N GLY A 390 14.24 13.62 4.95
CA GLY A 390 14.78 12.43 5.60
C GLY A 390 14.33 11.15 4.87
N ARG A 391 15.15 10.09 4.98
CA ARG A 391 14.81 8.76 4.49
C ARG A 391 14.43 7.88 5.68
N ASP A 392 13.29 7.20 5.61
CA ASP A 392 13.07 6.02 6.44
C ASP A 392 13.64 4.80 5.71
N ASP A 393 14.87 4.45 6.05
CA ASP A 393 15.62 3.34 5.43
C ASP A 393 15.11 1.94 5.84
N LYS A 394 14.01 1.86 6.61
CA LYS A 394 13.39 0.59 6.98
C LYS A 394 12.90 -0.15 5.73
N VAL A 395 13.19 -1.43 5.64
CA VAL A 395 12.65 -2.33 4.61
C VAL A 395 11.49 -3.08 5.22
N VAL A 396 10.27 -2.87 4.71
CA VAL A 396 9.04 -3.55 5.16
C VAL A 396 8.63 -4.62 4.16
N THR A 397 8.38 -5.85 4.64
CA THR A 397 8.07 -7.02 3.81
C THR A 397 6.88 -6.78 2.89
N ALA A 398 5.72 -6.38 3.44
CA ALA A 398 4.52 -6.13 2.65
C ALA A 398 4.76 -5.11 1.53
N TRP A 399 5.41 -3.98 1.86
CA TRP A 399 5.56 -2.86 0.93
C TRP A 399 6.53 -3.19 -0.20
N ASN A 400 7.56 -3.97 0.09
CA ASN A 400 8.44 -4.49 -0.95
C ASN A 400 7.73 -5.54 -1.80
N GLY A 401 6.88 -6.40 -1.22
CA GLY A 401 6.01 -7.30 -1.97
C GLY A 401 5.14 -6.55 -2.99
N LEU A 402 4.49 -5.47 -2.55
CA LEU A 402 3.71 -4.60 -3.44
C LEU A 402 4.58 -3.98 -4.54
N ALA A 403 5.80 -3.54 -4.20
CA ALA A 403 6.74 -2.96 -5.17
C ALA A 403 7.19 -3.97 -6.23
N ILE A 404 7.50 -5.21 -5.83
CA ILE A 404 7.85 -6.31 -6.73
C ILE A 404 6.70 -6.57 -7.71
N THR A 405 5.46 -6.70 -7.22
CA THR A 405 4.29 -6.87 -8.09
C THR A 405 4.12 -5.68 -9.04
N GLY A 406 4.21 -4.44 -8.55
CA GLY A 406 4.13 -3.23 -9.38
C GLY A 406 5.20 -3.18 -10.48
N LEU A 407 6.45 -3.56 -10.16
CA LEU A 407 7.56 -3.63 -11.12
C LEU A 407 7.34 -4.70 -12.18
N THR A 408 6.79 -5.87 -11.81
CA THR A 408 6.48 -6.93 -12.79
C THR A 408 5.40 -6.51 -13.79
N GLU A 409 4.37 -5.79 -13.35
CA GLU A 409 3.34 -5.22 -14.24
C GLU A 409 3.92 -4.12 -15.13
N ALA A 410 4.73 -3.22 -14.56
CA ALA A 410 5.41 -2.16 -15.29
C ALA A 410 6.38 -2.70 -16.36
N ALA A 411 7.06 -3.82 -16.09
CA ALA A 411 7.94 -4.49 -17.05
C ALA A 411 7.19 -4.88 -18.33
N VAL A 412 5.94 -5.37 -18.20
CA VAL A 412 5.10 -5.73 -19.35
C VAL A 412 4.60 -4.48 -20.08
N ALA A 413 4.13 -3.48 -19.33
CA ALA A 413 3.58 -2.26 -19.90
C ALA A 413 4.61 -1.43 -20.69
N LEU A 414 5.87 -1.42 -20.21
CA LEU A 414 6.96 -0.65 -20.79
C LEU A 414 7.89 -1.47 -21.69
N GLU A 415 7.67 -2.79 -21.78
CA GLU A 415 8.56 -3.74 -22.45
C GLU A 415 10.02 -3.66 -21.94
N ASP A 416 10.19 -3.45 -20.61
CA ASP A 416 11.48 -3.25 -19.96
C ASP A 416 11.82 -4.42 -19.02
N PRO A 417 12.65 -5.39 -19.46
CA PRO A 417 13.02 -6.55 -18.65
C PRO A 417 13.90 -6.20 -17.45
N SER A 418 14.50 -5.00 -17.39
CA SER A 418 15.29 -4.58 -16.23
C SER A 418 14.43 -4.41 -14.97
N LEU A 419 13.14 -4.10 -15.15
CA LEU A 419 12.19 -3.99 -14.04
C LEU A 419 11.88 -5.35 -13.42
N THR A 420 11.73 -6.40 -14.24
CA THR A 420 11.58 -7.78 -13.74
C THR A 420 12.86 -8.26 -13.04
N ALA A 421 14.04 -7.89 -13.55
CA ALA A 421 15.31 -8.24 -12.90
C ALA A 421 15.43 -7.59 -11.50
N ALA A 422 15.07 -6.31 -11.37
CA ALA A 422 15.03 -5.63 -10.07
C ALA A 422 14.00 -6.23 -9.11
N ALA A 423 12.83 -6.64 -9.65
CA ALA A 423 11.79 -7.32 -8.88
C ALA A 423 12.28 -8.68 -8.34
N GLN A 424 12.97 -9.47 -9.17
CA GLN A 424 13.54 -10.75 -8.76
C GLN A 424 14.66 -10.58 -7.71
N GLU A 425 15.59 -9.64 -7.93
CA GLU A 425 16.67 -9.37 -6.97
C GLU A 425 16.11 -8.98 -5.59
N CYS A 426 15.09 -8.13 -5.55
CA CYS A 426 14.43 -7.73 -4.31
C CYS A 426 13.74 -8.92 -3.63
N ALA A 427 13.03 -9.76 -4.39
CA ALA A 427 12.34 -10.94 -3.86
C ALA A 427 13.33 -11.93 -3.20
N GLU A 428 14.45 -12.22 -3.86
CA GLU A 428 15.49 -13.11 -3.35
C GLU A 428 16.12 -12.56 -2.07
N LYS A 429 16.47 -11.27 -2.05
CA LYS A 429 17.06 -10.61 -0.87
C LYS A 429 16.11 -10.56 0.33
N LEU A 430 14.83 -10.34 0.10
CA LEU A 430 13.82 -10.37 1.17
C LEU A 430 13.67 -11.77 1.74
N LEU A 431 13.65 -12.80 0.90
CA LEU A 431 13.62 -14.19 1.39
C LEU A 431 14.84 -14.47 2.26
N ASP A 432 16.04 -14.09 1.80
CA ASP A 432 17.28 -14.31 2.54
C ASP A 432 17.32 -13.57 3.89
N LEU A 433 16.75 -12.36 3.97
CA LEU A 433 16.84 -11.51 5.16
C LEU A 433 15.64 -11.63 6.12
N HIS A 434 14.42 -11.70 5.59
CA HIS A 434 13.19 -11.63 6.39
C HIS A 434 12.55 -12.99 6.67
N LEU A 435 12.88 -14.06 5.92
CA LEU A 435 12.41 -15.41 6.26
C LEU A 435 13.36 -16.04 7.29
N VAL A 436 13.01 -15.95 8.56
CA VAL A 436 13.83 -16.45 9.68
C VAL A 436 13.13 -17.65 10.30
N ASP A 437 13.80 -18.80 10.31
CA ASP A 437 13.28 -20.05 10.87
C ASP A 437 11.87 -20.43 10.34
N GLY A 438 11.62 -20.15 9.06
CA GLY A 438 10.34 -20.44 8.39
C GLY A 438 9.21 -19.45 8.67
N ARG A 439 9.48 -18.35 9.39
CA ARG A 439 8.51 -17.28 9.66
C ARG A 439 9.02 -15.94 9.11
N LEU A 440 8.12 -15.16 8.53
CA LEU A 440 8.47 -13.82 8.06
C LEU A 440 8.65 -12.85 9.24
N ARG A 441 9.61 -11.95 9.07
CA ARG A 441 9.76 -10.73 9.85
C ARG A 441 9.15 -9.57 9.08
N ARG A 442 8.60 -8.60 9.81
CA ARG A 442 7.94 -7.45 9.18
C ARG A 442 8.93 -6.47 8.60
N ALA A 443 9.99 -6.17 9.35
CA ALA A 443 10.89 -5.07 9.04
C ALA A 443 12.37 -5.42 9.28
N SER A 444 13.24 -4.75 8.54
CA SER A 444 14.69 -4.68 8.80
C SER A 444 15.21 -3.27 8.61
N LEU A 445 16.39 -2.99 9.17
CA LEU A 445 17.08 -1.73 8.98
C LEU A 445 18.58 -1.97 8.81
N GLY A 446 19.17 -1.37 7.77
CA GLY A 446 20.62 -1.47 7.51
C GLY A 446 21.10 -2.92 7.32
N GLY A 447 20.27 -3.77 6.71
CA GLY A 447 20.57 -5.19 6.49
C GLY A 447 20.45 -6.07 7.75
N ARG A 448 19.88 -5.54 8.85
CA ARG A 448 19.62 -6.29 10.07
C ARG A 448 18.12 -6.44 10.29
N VAL A 449 17.65 -7.68 10.32
CA VAL A 449 16.24 -8.00 10.60
C VAL A 449 15.84 -7.56 12.01
N GLY A 450 14.65 -6.98 12.13
CA GLY A 450 14.05 -6.59 13.40
C GLY A 450 13.27 -7.74 14.06
N ASP A 451 12.82 -7.50 15.29
CA ASP A 451 12.09 -8.51 16.06
C ASP A 451 10.58 -8.55 15.73
N SER A 452 10.06 -7.51 15.08
CA SER A 452 8.64 -7.39 14.73
C SER A 452 8.16 -8.55 13.85
N ALA A 453 7.17 -9.28 14.37
CA ALA A 453 6.54 -10.38 13.65
C ALA A 453 5.78 -9.86 12.42
N ALA A 454 5.87 -10.59 11.31
CA ALA A 454 5.09 -10.31 10.12
C ALA A 454 3.58 -10.49 10.38
N THR A 455 2.78 -9.62 9.77
CA THR A 455 1.32 -9.70 9.76
C THR A 455 0.79 -10.40 8.52
N LEU A 456 -0.51 -10.65 8.44
CA LEU A 456 -1.17 -11.25 7.29
C LEU A 456 -0.86 -10.50 5.97
N GLU A 457 -0.78 -9.18 6.04
CA GLU A 457 -0.41 -8.29 4.94
C GLU A 457 0.95 -8.68 4.34
N ASP A 458 1.95 -8.95 5.20
CA ASP A 458 3.31 -9.32 4.78
C ASP A 458 3.32 -10.66 4.04
N TYR A 459 2.58 -11.65 4.55
CA TYR A 459 2.46 -12.96 3.89
C TYR A 459 1.74 -12.84 2.54
N GLY A 460 0.62 -12.10 2.49
CA GLY A 460 -0.17 -11.94 1.27
C GLY A 460 0.56 -11.19 0.16
N ALA A 461 1.17 -10.05 0.50
CA ALA A 461 1.91 -9.25 -0.45
C ALA A 461 3.16 -9.96 -0.97
N LEU A 462 3.97 -10.60 -0.10
CA LEU A 462 5.16 -11.31 -0.54
C LEU A 462 4.83 -12.60 -1.31
N ALA A 463 3.81 -13.35 -0.90
CA ALA A 463 3.36 -14.51 -1.68
C ALA A 463 2.92 -14.09 -3.09
N THR A 464 2.11 -13.02 -3.20
CA THR A 464 1.69 -12.48 -4.49
C THR A 464 2.90 -12.07 -5.34
N ALA A 465 3.86 -11.36 -4.74
CA ALA A 465 5.10 -10.94 -5.39
C ALA A 465 5.92 -12.12 -5.95
N LEU A 466 6.12 -13.18 -5.15
CA LEU A 466 6.86 -14.37 -5.56
C LEU A 466 6.16 -15.11 -6.71
N LEU A 467 4.83 -15.21 -6.66
CA LEU A 467 4.03 -15.80 -7.74
C LEU A 467 4.05 -14.93 -9.01
N SER A 468 4.11 -13.60 -8.87
CA SER A 468 4.31 -12.68 -9.99
C SER A 468 5.67 -12.91 -10.64
N VAL A 469 6.76 -12.96 -9.87
CA VAL A 469 8.12 -13.18 -10.43
C VAL A 469 8.24 -14.57 -11.06
N TYR A 470 7.67 -15.61 -10.43
CA TYR A 470 7.65 -16.98 -10.96
C TYR A 470 7.02 -17.04 -12.38
N GLN A 471 5.97 -16.27 -12.65
CA GLN A 471 5.36 -16.19 -13.99
C GLN A 471 6.30 -15.63 -15.07
N PHE A 472 7.36 -14.92 -14.67
CA PHE A 472 8.41 -14.44 -15.57
C PHE A 472 9.59 -15.40 -15.67
N SER A 473 10.13 -15.82 -14.53
CA SER A 473 11.38 -16.57 -14.44
C SER A 473 11.19 -18.08 -14.65
N GLY A 474 10.02 -18.61 -14.29
CA GLY A 474 9.75 -20.05 -14.22
C GLY A 474 10.55 -20.76 -13.12
N GLU A 475 11.17 -20.02 -12.19
CA GLU A 475 12.04 -20.59 -11.17
C GLU A 475 11.24 -21.21 -10.03
N GLN A 476 11.30 -22.54 -9.92
CA GLN A 476 10.50 -23.32 -8.98
C GLN A 476 10.67 -22.90 -7.51
N HIS A 477 11.87 -22.46 -7.11
CA HIS A 477 12.13 -22.07 -5.72
C HIS A 477 11.27 -20.87 -5.28
N LEU A 478 10.89 -19.97 -6.20
CA LEU A 478 10.00 -18.84 -5.92
C LEU A 478 8.55 -19.32 -5.70
N LEU A 479 8.09 -20.28 -6.49
CA LEU A 479 6.78 -20.91 -6.30
C LEU A 479 6.72 -21.68 -4.97
N ASP A 480 7.78 -22.42 -4.65
CA ASP A 480 7.89 -23.17 -3.39
C ASP A 480 7.87 -22.21 -2.18
N ALA A 481 8.65 -21.13 -2.24
CA ALA A 481 8.66 -20.11 -1.20
C ALA A 481 7.29 -19.43 -1.05
N GLY A 482 6.70 -18.94 -2.16
CA GLY A 482 5.41 -18.25 -2.13
C GLY A 482 4.29 -19.14 -1.58
N THR A 483 4.25 -20.41 -1.98
CA THR A 483 3.25 -21.35 -1.48
C THR A 483 3.52 -21.82 -0.05
N GLY A 484 4.77 -21.89 0.39
CA GLY A 484 5.13 -22.09 1.80
C GLY A 484 4.61 -20.97 2.70
N LEU A 485 4.68 -19.71 2.24
CA LEU A 485 4.09 -18.57 2.95
C LEU A 485 2.56 -18.70 3.08
N LEU A 486 1.87 -19.18 2.03
CA LEU A 486 0.42 -19.43 2.07
C LEU A 486 0.06 -20.54 3.05
N ASP A 487 0.87 -21.59 3.14
CA ASP A 487 0.65 -22.67 4.10
C ASP A 487 0.80 -22.18 5.55
N VAL A 488 1.75 -21.29 5.83
CA VAL A 488 1.89 -20.61 7.13
C VAL A 488 0.68 -19.72 7.42
N ALA A 489 0.25 -18.91 6.44
CA ALA A 489 -0.92 -18.05 6.58
C ALA A 489 -2.19 -18.86 6.93
N LEU A 490 -2.45 -19.94 6.19
CA LEU A 490 -3.57 -20.85 6.44
C LEU A 490 -3.50 -21.53 7.82
N ALA A 491 -2.30 -21.81 8.32
CA ALA A 491 -2.13 -22.49 9.61
C ALA A 491 -2.31 -21.54 10.79
N HIS A 492 -1.80 -20.32 10.68
CA HIS A 492 -1.65 -19.42 11.84
C HIS A 492 -2.59 -18.23 11.83
N PHE A 493 -3.14 -17.81 10.69
CA PHE A 493 -3.93 -16.59 10.57
C PHE A 493 -5.40 -16.83 10.22
N ALA A 494 -5.74 -17.96 9.60
CA ALA A 494 -7.13 -18.31 9.34
C ALA A 494 -7.91 -18.45 10.65
N ASP A 495 -9.16 -17.98 10.67
CA ASP A 495 -10.07 -18.23 11.78
C ASP A 495 -10.53 -19.70 11.74
N PRO A 496 -10.19 -20.53 12.76
CA PRO A 496 -10.60 -21.93 12.80
C PRO A 496 -12.11 -22.10 13.01
N GLU A 497 -12.82 -21.08 13.51
CA GLU A 497 -14.26 -21.13 13.76
C GLU A 497 -15.09 -20.63 12.58
N THR A 498 -14.53 -19.73 11.75
CA THR A 498 -15.25 -19.07 10.66
C THR A 498 -14.49 -19.16 9.32
N PRO A 499 -14.86 -20.10 8.42
CA PRO A 499 -14.18 -20.24 7.12
C PRO A 499 -14.12 -18.93 6.33
N GLY A 500 -12.95 -18.64 5.78
CA GLY A 500 -12.72 -17.45 4.96
C GLY A 500 -12.40 -16.16 5.74
N HIS A 501 -12.56 -16.16 7.06
CA HIS A 501 -12.13 -15.07 7.94
C HIS A 501 -10.65 -15.21 8.32
N TRP A 502 -9.98 -14.08 8.51
CA TRP A 502 -8.55 -14.02 8.78
C TRP A 502 -8.24 -13.00 9.86
N PHE A 503 -7.34 -13.36 10.77
CA PHE A 503 -6.72 -12.42 11.69
C PHE A 503 -5.50 -11.77 11.06
N ASP A 504 -5.21 -10.52 11.42
CA ASP A 504 -4.04 -9.78 10.93
C ASP A 504 -2.74 -10.22 11.58
N THR A 505 -2.80 -10.80 12.79
CA THR A 505 -1.65 -11.34 13.53
C THR A 505 -1.74 -12.85 13.60
N ALA A 506 -0.61 -13.55 13.78
CA ALA A 506 -0.59 -15.01 13.98
C ALA A 506 -1.17 -15.42 15.34
N ASP A 507 -1.64 -16.66 15.47
CA ASP A 507 -2.24 -17.20 16.71
C ASP A 507 -1.24 -17.40 17.85
N ASP A 508 0.04 -17.47 17.49
CA ASP A 508 1.20 -17.58 18.37
C ASP A 508 1.98 -16.25 18.52
N ALA A 509 1.42 -15.14 18.03
CA ALA A 509 1.98 -13.80 18.24
C ALA A 509 1.78 -13.30 19.68
N GLU A 510 2.37 -12.15 20.01
CA GLU A 510 2.15 -11.49 21.30
C GLU A 510 0.64 -11.26 21.53
N ALA A 511 0.15 -11.68 22.69
CA ALA A 511 -1.25 -11.51 23.05
C ALA A 511 -1.55 -10.04 23.37
N LEU A 512 -2.38 -9.39 22.54
CA LEU A 512 -2.91 -8.05 22.76
C LEU A 512 -4.35 -8.10 23.30
N VAL A 513 -4.94 -6.94 23.57
CA VAL A 513 -6.33 -6.79 24.07
C VAL A 513 -7.34 -7.52 23.18
N LEU A 514 -7.09 -7.54 21.88
CA LEU A 514 -7.83 -8.30 20.87
C LEU A 514 -6.89 -8.66 19.72
N ARG A 515 -7.29 -9.66 18.94
CA ARG A 515 -6.59 -10.03 17.72
C ARG A 515 -7.27 -9.31 16.54
N PRO A 516 -6.61 -8.36 15.87
CA PRO A 516 -7.24 -7.58 14.81
C PRO A 516 -7.55 -8.46 13.59
N SER A 517 -8.57 -8.06 12.83
CA SER A 517 -9.12 -8.75 11.66
C SER A 517 -9.82 -7.72 10.77
N ASP A 518 -9.11 -6.68 10.32
CA ASP A 518 -9.70 -5.63 9.47
C ASP A 518 -9.77 -6.08 8.00
N PRO A 519 -10.98 -6.31 7.44
CA PRO A 519 -11.10 -6.74 6.05
C PRO A 519 -11.10 -5.57 5.06
N THR A 520 -11.07 -4.32 5.53
CA THR A 520 -11.23 -3.15 4.69
C THR A 520 -9.91 -2.68 4.10
N ASP A 521 -9.93 -2.26 2.83
CA ASP A 521 -8.77 -1.66 2.20
C ASP A 521 -8.61 -0.22 2.71
N GLY A 522 -7.40 0.10 3.16
CA GLY A 522 -6.98 1.45 3.53
C GLY A 522 -6.07 2.05 2.46
N ALA A 523 -4.97 2.68 2.90
CA ALA A 523 -3.90 3.10 1.99
C ALA A 523 -3.19 1.89 1.34
N THR A 524 -3.19 0.74 2.02
CA THR A 524 -2.81 -0.56 1.47
C THR A 524 -4.02 -1.50 1.44
N PRO A 525 -4.03 -2.51 0.56
CA PRO A 525 -5.02 -3.58 0.62
C PRO A 525 -5.02 -4.29 1.98
N SER A 526 -6.16 -4.76 2.44
CA SER A 526 -6.22 -5.59 3.65
C SER A 526 -5.40 -6.88 3.49
N GLY A 527 -4.86 -7.41 4.59
CA GLY A 527 -4.14 -8.68 4.59
C GLY A 527 -5.00 -9.82 4.06
N ALA A 528 -6.29 -9.81 4.41
CA ALA A 528 -7.27 -10.79 3.93
C ALA A 528 -7.47 -10.72 2.41
N ALA A 529 -7.54 -9.52 1.82
CA ALA A 529 -7.66 -9.36 0.37
C ALA A 529 -6.39 -9.85 -0.36
N LEU A 530 -5.20 -9.53 0.16
CA LEU A 530 -3.91 -9.94 -0.42
C LEU A 530 -3.70 -11.46 -0.38
N ILE A 531 -3.99 -12.09 0.76
CA ILE A 531 -3.91 -13.55 0.87
C ILE A 531 -4.92 -14.22 -0.05
N THR A 532 -6.11 -13.64 -0.22
CA THR A 532 -7.09 -14.15 -1.18
C THR A 532 -6.58 -14.04 -2.62
N GLU A 533 -5.95 -12.93 -3.03
CA GLU A 533 -5.31 -12.79 -4.36
C GLU A 533 -4.23 -13.87 -4.57
N ALA A 534 -3.38 -14.07 -3.57
CA ALA A 534 -2.29 -15.03 -3.62
C ALA A 534 -2.79 -16.48 -3.67
N LEU A 535 -3.79 -16.84 -2.86
CA LEU A 535 -4.43 -18.17 -2.87
C LEU A 535 -5.11 -18.46 -4.21
N LEU A 536 -5.86 -17.50 -4.75
CA LEU A 536 -6.53 -17.62 -6.04
C LEU A 536 -5.52 -17.89 -7.16
N THR A 537 -4.39 -17.19 -7.13
CA THR A 537 -3.29 -17.34 -8.09
C THR A 537 -2.60 -18.70 -7.92
N ALA A 538 -2.20 -19.03 -6.69
CA ALA A 538 -1.46 -20.25 -6.38
C ALA A 538 -2.26 -21.52 -6.67
N ALA A 539 -3.59 -21.50 -6.49
CA ALA A 539 -4.46 -22.65 -6.73
C ALA A 539 -4.33 -23.24 -8.14
N HIS A 540 -3.89 -22.45 -9.12
CA HIS A 540 -3.70 -22.91 -10.50
C HIS A 540 -2.24 -23.18 -10.88
N LEU A 541 -1.31 -23.04 -9.94
CA LEU A 541 0.13 -23.23 -10.14
C LEU A 541 0.68 -24.46 -9.42
N VAL A 542 -0.12 -25.09 -8.57
CA VAL A 542 0.28 -26.22 -7.71
C VAL A 542 -0.47 -27.51 -8.06
N PRO A 543 0.06 -28.68 -7.63
CA PRO A 543 -0.63 -29.96 -7.78
C PRO A 543 -2.03 -30.00 -7.14
N ALA A 544 -2.84 -30.96 -7.58
CA ALA A 544 -4.27 -31.05 -7.28
C ALA A 544 -4.65 -30.96 -5.79
N ASP A 545 -3.87 -31.56 -4.89
CA ASP A 545 -4.14 -31.58 -3.45
C ASP A 545 -4.02 -30.17 -2.82
N ARG A 546 -2.96 -29.43 -3.17
CA ARG A 546 -2.79 -28.04 -2.74
C ARG A 546 -3.74 -27.11 -3.50
N SER A 547 -4.02 -27.42 -4.76
CA SER A 547 -4.93 -26.66 -5.64
C SER A 547 -6.33 -26.58 -5.05
N GLU A 548 -6.89 -27.71 -4.62
CA GLU A 548 -8.21 -27.77 -3.99
C GLU A 548 -8.24 -26.97 -2.68
N ARG A 549 -7.23 -27.15 -1.82
CA ARG A 549 -7.13 -26.42 -0.55
C ARG A 549 -7.06 -24.91 -0.75
N TYR A 550 -6.21 -24.43 -1.66
CA TYR A 550 -6.06 -23.00 -1.92
C TYR A 550 -7.27 -22.40 -2.62
N GLY A 551 -7.84 -23.11 -3.59
CA GLY A 551 -9.06 -22.68 -4.29
C GLY A 551 -10.26 -22.58 -3.34
N GLN A 552 -10.43 -23.54 -2.43
CA GLN A 552 -11.48 -23.49 -1.42
C GLN A 552 -11.29 -22.32 -0.46
N ALA A 553 -10.07 -22.12 0.06
CA ALA A 553 -9.78 -21.00 0.95
C ALA A 553 -10.04 -19.64 0.28
N ALA A 554 -9.62 -19.44 -0.97
CA ALA A 554 -9.91 -18.22 -1.72
C ALA A 554 -11.43 -18.01 -1.93
N THR A 555 -12.18 -19.08 -2.21
CA THR A 555 -13.63 -19.04 -2.40
C THR A 555 -14.36 -18.68 -1.10
N ASP A 556 -13.95 -19.29 0.00
CA ASP A 556 -14.51 -19.02 1.33
C ASP A 556 -14.23 -17.57 1.74
N SER A 557 -13.01 -17.09 1.50
CA SER A 557 -12.64 -15.70 1.80
C SER A 557 -13.41 -14.67 0.99
N LEU A 558 -13.59 -14.88 -0.32
CA LEU A 558 -14.45 -14.01 -1.13
C LEU A 558 -15.90 -14.04 -0.61
N SER A 559 -16.42 -15.22 -0.28
CA SER A 559 -17.80 -15.38 0.21
C SER A 559 -18.02 -14.70 1.56
N ALA A 560 -17.06 -14.81 2.48
CA ALA A 560 -17.10 -14.17 3.79
C ALA A 560 -17.16 -12.63 3.70
N HIS A 561 -16.56 -12.05 2.65
CA HIS A 561 -16.47 -10.61 2.46
C HIS A 561 -17.40 -10.07 1.36
N ALA A 562 -18.35 -10.87 0.87
CA ALA A 562 -19.29 -10.45 -0.17
C ALA A 562 -20.16 -9.25 0.25
N ALA A 563 -20.57 -9.17 1.52
CA ALA A 563 -21.31 -8.01 2.04
C ALA A 563 -20.48 -6.70 2.01
N LEU A 564 -19.16 -6.79 2.13
CA LEU A 564 -18.28 -5.63 2.04
C LEU A 564 -18.28 -5.07 0.61
N LEU A 565 -18.21 -5.94 -0.41
CA LEU A 565 -18.35 -5.57 -1.82
C LEU A 565 -19.70 -4.92 -2.12
N ASP A 566 -20.79 -5.50 -1.61
CA ASP A 566 -22.15 -4.98 -1.83
C ASP A 566 -22.38 -3.61 -1.18
N ARG A 567 -21.93 -3.42 0.07
CA ARG A 567 -22.31 -2.26 0.89
C ARG A 567 -21.29 -1.14 0.90
N ALA A 568 -20.00 -1.45 0.77
CA ALA A 568 -18.92 -0.48 0.85
C ALA A 568 -17.79 -0.75 -0.17
N PRO A 569 -18.11 -0.87 -1.48
CA PRO A 569 -17.13 -1.25 -2.49
C PRO A 569 -15.96 -0.27 -2.62
N ARG A 570 -16.11 1.00 -2.17
CA ARG A 570 -15.00 1.97 -2.13
C ARG A 570 -13.88 1.58 -1.16
N SER A 571 -14.20 0.83 -0.11
CA SER A 571 -13.26 0.32 0.89
C SER A 571 -12.86 -1.14 0.61
N ALA A 572 -13.09 -1.61 -0.62
CA ALA A 572 -12.93 -3.01 -1.01
C ALA A 572 -12.41 -3.11 -2.46
N GLY A 573 -11.60 -2.15 -2.89
CA GLY A 573 -11.09 -2.10 -4.25
C GLY A 573 -10.26 -3.32 -4.61
N HIS A 574 -9.38 -3.78 -3.71
CA HIS A 574 -8.57 -4.97 -3.95
C HIS A 574 -9.44 -6.23 -3.99
N TRP A 575 -10.36 -6.38 -3.03
CA TRP A 575 -11.37 -7.44 -3.05
C TRP A 575 -12.15 -7.49 -4.35
N LEU A 576 -12.59 -6.33 -4.86
CA LEU A 576 -13.32 -6.25 -6.12
C LEU A 576 -12.44 -6.67 -7.29
N GLY A 577 -11.15 -6.30 -7.29
CA GLY A 577 -10.18 -6.78 -8.27
C GLY A 577 -9.99 -8.30 -8.25
N VAL A 578 -9.98 -8.93 -7.07
CA VAL A 578 -9.92 -10.39 -6.91
C VAL A 578 -11.23 -11.05 -7.35
N ALA A 579 -12.39 -10.48 -7.01
CA ALA A 579 -13.69 -10.95 -7.44
C ALA A 579 -13.84 -10.89 -8.97
N GLU A 580 -13.39 -9.81 -9.62
CA GLU A 580 -13.35 -9.68 -11.09
C GLU A 580 -12.52 -10.79 -11.76
N ALA A 581 -11.37 -11.16 -11.17
CA ALA A 581 -10.55 -12.27 -11.65
C ALA A 581 -11.23 -13.63 -11.44
N CYS A 582 -11.84 -13.84 -10.27
CA CYS A 582 -12.59 -15.06 -9.94
C CYS A 582 -13.79 -15.28 -10.86
N VAL A 583 -14.61 -14.24 -11.07
CA VAL A 583 -15.84 -14.30 -11.88
C VAL A 583 -15.53 -14.58 -13.36
N ARG A 584 -14.38 -14.15 -13.86
CA ARG A 584 -13.93 -14.51 -15.21
C ARG A 584 -13.57 -16.00 -15.34
N GLY A 585 -13.48 -16.71 -14.21
CA GLY A 585 -12.97 -18.08 -14.07
C GLY A 585 -11.46 -18.02 -14.23
N PRO A 586 -10.67 -17.89 -13.14
CA PRO A 586 -9.33 -17.31 -13.18
C PRO A 586 -8.58 -17.74 -14.41
N LEU A 587 -8.29 -16.76 -15.28
CA LEU A 587 -7.72 -17.05 -16.57
C LEU A 587 -6.30 -17.57 -16.38
N GLN A 588 -5.98 -18.65 -17.07
CA GLN A 588 -4.62 -19.17 -17.17
C GLN A 588 -4.22 -19.19 -18.64
N ILE A 589 -3.03 -18.70 -18.95
CA ILE A 589 -2.44 -18.78 -20.28
C ILE A 589 -1.09 -19.48 -20.15
N ALA A 590 -1.05 -20.75 -20.56
CA ALA A 590 0.19 -21.53 -20.61
C ALA A 590 0.76 -21.50 -22.02
N VAL A 591 1.96 -20.96 -22.20
CA VAL A 591 2.61 -20.85 -23.51
C VAL A 591 3.73 -21.88 -23.63
N ALA A 592 3.46 -22.96 -24.37
CA ALA A 592 4.46 -23.95 -24.71
C ALA A 592 5.45 -23.34 -25.71
N CYS A 593 6.67 -23.08 -25.28
CA CYS A 593 7.71 -22.41 -26.05
C CYS A 593 9.12 -22.92 -25.71
N ALA A 594 10.11 -22.59 -26.55
CA ALA A 594 11.48 -23.05 -26.36
C ALA A 594 12.27 -22.27 -25.30
N GLY A 595 11.82 -21.07 -24.94
CA GLY A 595 12.51 -20.19 -24.01
C GLY A 595 11.77 -18.86 -23.81
N PRO A 596 12.29 -17.99 -22.92
CA PRO A 596 11.63 -16.77 -22.49
C PRO A 596 11.44 -15.72 -23.60
N ASP A 597 12.24 -15.78 -24.67
CA ASP A 597 12.18 -14.85 -25.82
C ASP A 597 11.01 -15.12 -26.78
N SER A 598 10.06 -15.98 -26.41
CA SER A 598 8.89 -16.30 -27.24
C SER A 598 8.02 -15.06 -27.48
N ALA A 599 7.83 -14.71 -28.75
CA ALA A 599 6.94 -13.62 -29.15
C ALA A 599 5.48 -13.89 -28.71
N LEU A 600 5.03 -15.15 -28.72
CA LEU A 600 3.68 -15.49 -28.28
C LEU A 600 3.53 -15.33 -26.76
N LEU A 601 4.56 -15.64 -25.98
CA LEU A 601 4.58 -15.41 -24.53
C LEU A 601 4.55 -13.92 -24.19
N ALA A 602 5.36 -13.11 -24.88
CA ALA A 602 5.34 -11.65 -24.72
C ALA A 602 3.95 -11.07 -25.05
N GLN A 603 3.32 -11.56 -26.11
CA GLN A 603 1.95 -11.16 -26.48
C GLN A 603 0.91 -11.65 -25.48
N ALA A 604 1.06 -12.86 -24.94
CA ALA A 604 0.17 -13.35 -23.87
C ALA A 604 0.20 -12.44 -22.66
N ARG A 605 1.39 -12.03 -22.18
CA ARG A 605 1.52 -11.10 -21.06
C ARG A 605 0.88 -9.74 -21.35
N ARG A 606 1.05 -9.21 -22.57
CA ARG A 606 0.43 -7.93 -22.96
C ARG A 606 -1.09 -7.99 -23.04
N LEU A 607 -1.63 -9.02 -23.69
CA LEU A 607 -3.06 -9.15 -23.99
C LEU A 607 -3.89 -9.68 -22.81
N ALA A 608 -3.26 -10.37 -21.86
CA ALA A 608 -3.91 -10.97 -20.71
C ALA A 608 -4.67 -9.92 -19.88
N PRO A 609 -5.95 -10.13 -19.55
CA PRO A 609 -6.64 -9.31 -18.57
C PRO A 609 -5.93 -9.31 -17.21
N GLY A 610 -6.08 -8.24 -16.42
CA GLY A 610 -5.52 -8.17 -15.07
C GLY A 610 -5.99 -9.34 -14.19
N GLY A 611 -5.07 -9.91 -13.41
CA GLY A 611 -5.31 -11.11 -12.59
C GLY A 611 -5.22 -12.44 -13.35
N THR A 612 -4.85 -12.43 -14.64
CA THR A 612 -4.59 -13.65 -15.42
C THR A 612 -3.21 -14.23 -15.07
N ILE A 613 -3.14 -15.55 -14.95
CA ILE A 613 -1.89 -16.28 -14.72
C ILE A 613 -1.24 -16.58 -16.08
N VAL A 614 -0.01 -16.13 -16.31
CA VAL A 614 0.70 -16.35 -17.57
C VAL A 614 2.04 -17.04 -17.32
N VAL A 615 2.16 -18.29 -17.76
CA VAL A 615 3.40 -19.09 -17.62
C VAL A 615 3.87 -19.54 -18.99
N GLY A 616 5.17 -19.49 -19.24
CA GLY A 616 5.78 -19.97 -20.48
C GLY A 616 6.95 -20.91 -20.22
N GLY A 617 7.09 -21.95 -21.03
CA GLY A 617 8.17 -22.91 -20.90
C GLY A 617 8.03 -24.12 -21.81
N PRO A 618 8.96 -25.08 -21.73
CA PRO A 618 8.86 -26.38 -22.39
C PRO A 618 7.63 -27.18 -21.94
N ALA A 619 7.25 -28.18 -22.73
CA ALA A 619 6.21 -29.13 -22.31
C ALA A 619 6.59 -29.78 -20.97
N ASP A 620 5.60 -29.94 -20.09
CA ASP A 620 5.75 -30.59 -18.78
C ASP A 620 6.73 -29.88 -17.81
N SER A 621 7.06 -28.59 -18.05
CA SER A 621 7.99 -27.84 -17.19
C SER A 621 7.34 -27.19 -15.96
N SER A 622 6.01 -27.16 -15.90
CA SER A 622 5.21 -26.63 -14.78
C SER A 622 3.83 -27.28 -14.79
N GLU A 623 3.08 -27.15 -13.69
CA GLU A 623 1.72 -27.69 -13.58
C GLU A 623 0.82 -27.24 -14.74
N LEU A 624 0.89 -25.95 -15.10
CA LEU A 624 0.14 -25.38 -16.23
C LEU A 624 0.62 -25.86 -17.61
N LEU A 625 1.77 -26.52 -17.72
CA LEU A 625 2.31 -27.03 -18.98
C LEU A 625 2.27 -28.57 -19.07
N MET A 626 1.72 -29.25 -18.06
CA MET A 626 1.56 -30.70 -18.07
C MET A 626 0.68 -31.15 -19.23
N GLY A 627 1.22 -32.00 -20.09
CA GLY A 627 0.58 -32.51 -21.31
C GLY A 627 0.36 -31.47 -22.41
N ARG A 628 0.96 -30.27 -22.30
CA ARG A 628 0.75 -29.13 -23.20
C ARG A 628 2.06 -28.77 -23.91
N GLY A 629 2.16 -29.16 -25.19
CA GLY A 629 3.36 -28.99 -25.99
C GLY A 629 3.23 -27.99 -27.14
N ARG A 630 4.31 -27.81 -27.88
CA ARG A 630 4.31 -27.01 -29.12
C ARG A 630 3.44 -27.70 -30.18
N VAL A 631 2.68 -26.93 -30.96
CA VAL A 631 1.78 -27.46 -31.99
C VAL A 631 2.42 -27.33 -33.37
N ASN A 632 2.65 -28.47 -34.04
CA ASN A 632 3.37 -28.53 -35.32
C ASN A 632 4.74 -27.83 -35.28
N GLY A 633 5.43 -27.89 -34.15
CA GLY A 633 6.74 -27.26 -33.95
C GLY A 633 6.70 -25.73 -33.81
N ALA A 634 5.53 -25.11 -33.70
CA ALA A 634 5.35 -23.70 -33.37
C ALA A 634 4.91 -23.53 -31.90
N ASP A 635 5.21 -22.37 -31.32
CA ASP A 635 4.76 -22.03 -29.97
C ASP A 635 3.23 -22.01 -29.92
N ALA A 636 2.68 -22.44 -28.79
CA ALA A 636 1.24 -22.61 -28.62
C ALA A 636 0.80 -22.10 -27.26
N ALA A 637 -0.24 -21.26 -27.24
CA ALA A 637 -0.86 -20.77 -26.03
C ALA A 637 -2.13 -21.57 -25.73
N TYR A 638 -2.22 -22.09 -24.51
CA TYR A 638 -3.35 -22.84 -23.98
C TYR A 638 -4.07 -21.95 -22.97
N ILE A 639 -5.33 -21.62 -23.25
CA ILE A 639 -6.11 -20.67 -22.47
C ILE A 639 -7.13 -21.47 -21.67
N CYS A 640 -7.10 -21.35 -20.34
CA CYS A 640 -8.03 -22.00 -19.44
C CYS A 640 -8.83 -20.98 -18.65
N ARG A 641 -10.12 -21.28 -18.42
CA ARG A 641 -11.06 -20.54 -17.57
C ARG A 641 -11.47 -21.46 -16.44
N GLY A 642 -10.90 -21.25 -15.25
CA GLY A 642 -11.01 -22.22 -14.16
C GLY A 642 -10.42 -23.57 -14.58
N GLN A 643 -11.25 -24.61 -14.69
CA GLN A 643 -10.81 -25.97 -15.05
C GLN A 643 -11.01 -26.33 -16.53
N VAL A 644 -11.56 -25.43 -17.35
CA VAL A 644 -11.87 -25.70 -18.77
C VAL A 644 -10.88 -24.97 -19.67
N CYS A 645 -10.24 -25.69 -20.59
CA CYS A 645 -9.29 -25.12 -21.54
C CYS A 645 -9.81 -25.14 -22.98
N ASP A 646 -9.50 -24.07 -23.73
CA ASP A 646 -9.78 -23.96 -25.15
C ASP A 646 -8.76 -24.76 -25.99
N LEU A 647 -9.01 -24.84 -27.31
CA LEU A 647 -8.01 -25.31 -28.25
C LEU A 647 -6.79 -24.37 -28.27
N PRO A 648 -5.56 -24.90 -28.43
CA PRO A 648 -4.37 -24.07 -28.45
C PRO A 648 -4.35 -23.12 -29.65
N VAL A 649 -3.94 -21.88 -29.41
CA VAL A 649 -3.73 -20.84 -30.42
C VAL A 649 -2.24 -20.65 -30.68
N ARG A 650 -1.85 -20.17 -31.86
CA ARG A 650 -0.44 -20.10 -32.30
C ARG A 650 0.00 -18.70 -32.73
N SER A 651 -0.90 -17.72 -32.67
CA SER A 651 -0.62 -16.34 -33.06
C SER A 651 -1.26 -15.35 -32.09
N ALA A 652 -0.70 -14.14 -32.05
CA ALA A 652 -1.23 -13.05 -31.23
C ALA A 652 -2.67 -12.68 -31.60
N ALA A 653 -3.02 -12.73 -32.89
CA ALA A 653 -4.37 -12.43 -33.36
C ALA A 653 -5.39 -13.49 -32.90
N GLU A 654 -5.05 -14.78 -32.97
CA GLU A 654 -5.90 -15.85 -32.44
C GLU A 654 -6.03 -15.75 -30.91
N LEU A 655 -4.93 -15.41 -30.21
CA LEU A 655 -4.94 -15.19 -28.77
C LEU A 655 -5.83 -14.02 -28.36
N ALA A 656 -5.71 -12.88 -29.04
CA ALA A 656 -6.56 -11.71 -28.80
C ALA A 656 -8.05 -12.05 -29.02
N ALA A 657 -8.37 -12.75 -30.11
CA ALA A 657 -9.72 -13.21 -30.40
C ALA A 657 -10.27 -14.16 -29.31
N ALA A 658 -9.46 -15.11 -28.84
CA ALA A 658 -9.84 -16.04 -27.79
C ALA A 658 -10.05 -15.35 -26.42
N LEU A 659 -9.29 -14.30 -26.14
CA LEU A 659 -9.45 -13.47 -24.94
C LEU A 659 -10.57 -12.42 -25.05
N GLY A 660 -11.13 -12.22 -26.25
CA GLY A 660 -12.15 -11.19 -26.50
C GLY A 660 -11.58 -9.77 -26.45
N VAL A 661 -10.29 -9.59 -26.75
CA VAL A 661 -9.62 -8.29 -26.75
C VAL A 661 -9.17 -7.89 -28.18
N PRO A 662 -9.03 -6.59 -28.49
CA PRO A 662 -8.48 -6.15 -29.76
C PRO A 662 -7.03 -6.63 -29.95
N ALA A 663 -6.67 -7.02 -31.18
CA ALA A 663 -5.31 -7.49 -31.50
C ALA A 663 -4.25 -6.36 -31.46
N ASP A 664 -4.67 -5.11 -31.67
CA ASP A 664 -3.81 -3.92 -31.78
C ASP A 664 -3.91 -2.98 -30.57
N SER A 665 -4.03 -3.50 -29.34
CA SER A 665 -4.16 -2.66 -28.13
C SER A 665 -2.91 -1.83 -27.76
N ALA A 666 -1.91 -1.74 -28.64
CA ALA A 666 -0.65 -1.02 -28.43
C ALA A 666 -0.27 -0.04 -29.56
N SER A 667 -1.25 0.45 -30.36
CA SER A 667 -0.94 1.42 -31.42
C SER A 667 -1.80 2.69 -31.33
N VAL A 668 -1.50 3.57 -30.37
CA VAL A 668 -1.62 5.04 -30.51
C VAL A 668 -0.46 5.70 -29.80
#